data_AF-A0A3Q3FFS3-F1
#
_entry.id   AF-A0A3Q3FFS3-F1
#
_cell.length_a   1.000
_cell.length_b   1.000
_cell.length_c   1.000
_cell.angle_alpha   90.00
_cell.angle_beta   90.00
_cell.angle_gamma   90.00
#
_symmetry.space_group_name_H-M   'P 1'
#
loop_
_entity.id
_entity.type
_entity.pdbx_description
1 polymer ?
#
loop_
_entity_poly.entity_id
_entity_poly.type
_entity_poly.pdbx_seq_one_letter_code
_entity_poly.pdbx_strand_id
1 'polypeptide(L)'
;TFPSKTSSSCSPRILNQEAVQKRTFTKWINSHLAKCVPPLEVRDLFEDIKDGVILLALLEVLSGQKLPCEQGKKLKRIHWVANIGTALKFLEGRKIKLVNINSTDIVDGRPSIVLGLVWTIILYFQIEELTSSLPELQASSSSTSSVDSSNSSTDTTSPPVKRKPLPPLQGGARKALLRWVQQTATKCLGLEVKDFGPSWRSGLAFFAVINALRPNLVDMERVWRRPNRENLQEAFLLAEKELGIPQLLDPEDVDVDKPDEKSVMTYVAQFLRHHPDRKQSDSEGRQEEEVTWFNFSEQRKSLRELKMWLDQLEREAAQAQETEANLAQQYQLFKSLHVQVEMRRKQVEGALQSTQRDGMLTVDQALVKQAWERVSNRLVDWHLQLDRSLPAPLDTVGAWLHEAEGALRHEIIVQQAHDITANTVHRALEQHKDVLKSLESHQQVFQRIHKDRSVDGVPVPPDQLQDMAERMNFVSTSSSIHLARMEYLENKHHMQAFLTLAESKLKSWIIKYGRQESVELMLNNYVSFVEKQHFFEKYEVMFQSLKRSAEAYVSVDSSVDEGEMGVRRFMREVVTQWRSLSMEVRSVRSMLEEVLSNWERYTSTVASLQAWLEDAEEVLNQPENVKREFFRNLSHWMDQHAAMNDAGNFLIETCDETVSLDLKQQLLLLNGRWRDLFLQVKQYAHSDELEKWRKDHLKALWALKELLDTAEAKLNAPVQVSFLSVRAFLQDVEVTIFSIFIS
;
A
#
# COMPACT_ATOMS: atom_id res chain seq x y z
N THR A 1 35.15 9.74 20.56
CA THR A 1 34.43 10.99 20.20
C THR A 1 33.99 10.86 18.76
N PHE A 2 32.77 10.36 18.55
CA PHE A 2 32.14 10.19 17.23
C PHE A 2 31.23 11.40 16.95
N PRO A 3 31.21 11.97 15.73
CA PRO A 3 30.19 12.94 15.39
C PRO A 3 28.92 12.22 14.93
N SER A 4 27.83 12.53 15.62
CA SER A 4 26.45 12.18 15.28
C SER A 4 26.04 12.81 13.94
N LYS A 5 25.70 11.98 12.94
CA LYS A 5 24.99 12.44 11.74
C LYS A 5 23.50 12.56 12.05
N THR A 6 23.05 13.80 12.16
CA THR A 6 21.66 14.23 12.25
C THR A 6 20.89 13.93 10.96
N SER A 7 19.65 13.48 11.15
CA SER A 7 18.47 13.55 10.27
C SER A 7 18.65 13.99 8.82
N SER A 8 18.26 13.08 7.90
CA SER A 8 18.02 13.36 6.48
C SER A 8 16.98 14.47 6.29
N SER A 9 17.39 15.59 5.70
CA SER A 9 16.51 16.70 5.32
C SER A 9 15.59 16.29 4.17
N CYS A 10 14.29 16.12 4.45
CA CYS A 10 13.25 16.08 3.43
C CYS A 10 13.14 17.47 2.77
N SER A 11 12.87 17.55 1.46
CA SER A 11 12.73 18.83 0.76
C SER A 11 11.61 19.67 1.41
N PRO A 12 11.83 20.95 1.77
CA PRO A 12 10.83 21.79 2.42
C PRO A 12 9.54 21.94 1.61
N ARG A 13 9.57 21.66 0.30
CA ARG A 13 8.39 21.67 -0.58
C ARG A 13 7.46 20.47 -0.37
N ILE A 14 8.00 19.28 -0.06
CA ILE A 14 7.20 18.05 0.14
C ILE A 14 6.48 18.11 1.49
N LEU A 15 7.19 18.60 2.53
CA LEU A 15 6.63 18.83 3.86
C LEU A 15 5.45 19.83 3.82
N ASN A 16 5.49 20.81 2.92
CA ASN A 16 4.43 21.80 2.82
C ASN A 16 3.15 21.23 2.18
N GLN A 17 3.25 20.46 1.09
CA GLN A 17 2.08 19.83 0.46
C GLN A 17 1.41 18.78 1.37
N GLU A 18 2.21 17.99 2.08
CA GLU A 18 1.69 17.02 3.06
C GLU A 18 0.90 17.71 4.19
N ALA A 19 1.42 18.84 4.69
CA ALA A 19 0.75 19.63 5.72
C ALA A 19 -0.59 20.24 5.23
N VAL A 20 -0.62 20.74 3.98
CA VAL A 20 -1.85 21.24 3.35
C VAL A 20 -2.87 20.11 3.20
N GLN A 21 -2.48 18.96 2.64
CA GLN A 21 -3.36 17.80 2.52
C GLN A 21 -3.89 17.35 3.89
N LYS A 22 -3.04 17.28 4.91
CA LYS A 22 -3.44 16.96 6.29
C LYS A 22 -4.55 17.91 6.76
N ARG A 23 -4.37 19.23 6.65
CA ARG A 23 -5.39 20.22 7.06
C ARG A 23 -6.69 20.05 6.29
N THR A 24 -6.63 19.98 4.96
CA THR A 24 -7.82 19.86 4.10
C THR A 24 -8.59 18.58 4.40
N PHE A 25 -7.89 17.45 4.52
CA PHE A 25 -8.51 16.16 4.80
C PHE A 25 -9.08 16.09 6.22
N THR A 26 -8.41 16.66 7.23
CA THR A 26 -8.97 16.79 8.58
C THR A 26 -10.28 17.58 8.58
N LYS A 27 -10.29 18.77 7.94
CA LYS A 27 -11.51 19.60 7.82
C LYS A 27 -12.62 18.83 7.09
N TRP A 28 -12.28 18.07 6.05
CA TRP A 28 -13.24 17.24 5.31
C TRP A 28 -13.84 16.14 6.17
N ILE A 29 -13.01 15.38 6.90
CA ILE A 29 -13.46 14.33 7.80
C ILE A 29 -14.40 14.92 8.87
N ASN A 30 -14.01 16.03 9.49
CA ASN A 30 -14.82 16.70 10.52
C ASN A 30 -16.17 17.17 9.98
N SER A 31 -16.25 17.61 8.72
CA SER A 31 -17.53 17.99 8.09
C SER A 31 -18.54 16.84 7.97
N HIS A 32 -18.06 15.58 7.97
CA HIS A 32 -18.92 14.39 7.99
C HIS A 32 -19.15 13.88 9.40
N LEU A 33 -18.12 13.83 10.24
CA LEU A 33 -18.23 13.34 11.63
C LEU A 33 -19.07 14.24 12.53
N ALA A 34 -19.22 15.52 12.20
CA ALA A 34 -20.18 16.41 12.86
C ALA A 34 -21.64 15.91 12.76
N LYS A 35 -21.95 15.00 11.81
CA LYS A 35 -23.27 14.38 11.63
C LYS A 35 -23.45 13.11 12.49
N CYS A 36 -22.40 12.61 13.14
CA CYS A 36 -22.48 11.46 14.05
C CYS A 36 -23.25 11.82 15.33
N VAL A 37 -23.81 10.79 15.99
CA VAL A 37 -24.42 10.92 17.33
C VAL A 37 -23.76 9.89 18.25
N PRO A 38 -22.93 10.31 19.23
CA PRO A 38 -22.44 11.67 19.47
C PRO A 38 -21.50 12.17 18.35
N PRO A 39 -21.35 13.50 18.16
CA PRO A 39 -20.43 14.05 17.16
C PRO A 39 -18.98 13.71 17.54
N LEU A 40 -18.19 13.36 16.53
CA LEU A 40 -16.76 13.06 16.66
C LEU A 40 -15.95 14.15 15.95
N GLU A 41 -14.73 14.39 16.44
CA GLU A 41 -13.83 15.40 15.88
C GLU A 41 -12.40 14.85 15.84
N VAL A 42 -11.74 15.05 14.69
CA VAL A 42 -10.30 14.81 14.48
C VAL A 42 -9.54 16.09 14.74
N ARG A 43 -8.55 16.04 15.63
CA ARG A 43 -7.61 17.13 15.91
C ARG A 43 -6.29 16.92 15.20
N ASP A 44 -5.73 15.72 15.32
CA ASP A 44 -4.55 15.31 14.55
C ASP A 44 -4.87 14.04 13.76
N LEU A 45 -5.00 14.19 12.45
CA LEU A 45 -5.33 13.09 11.53
C LEU A 45 -4.40 11.87 11.67
N PHE A 46 -3.10 12.08 11.95
CA PHE A 46 -2.16 10.96 11.99
C PHE A 46 -2.19 10.22 13.32
N GLU A 47 -2.64 10.86 14.39
CA GLU A 47 -2.79 10.24 15.71
C GLU A 47 -4.19 9.67 15.91
N ASP A 48 -5.22 10.45 15.61
CA ASP A 48 -6.61 10.11 15.94
C ASP A 48 -7.19 9.03 15.02
N ILE A 49 -6.55 8.73 13.88
CA ILE A 49 -6.97 7.63 13.00
C ILE A 49 -6.44 6.27 13.44
N LYS A 50 -5.42 6.21 14.31
CA LYS A 50 -4.62 5.01 14.58
C LYS A 50 -5.44 3.86 15.17
N ASP A 51 -6.45 4.16 15.99
CA ASP A 51 -7.28 3.15 16.65
C ASP A 51 -8.40 2.59 15.76
N GLY A 52 -8.58 3.18 14.57
CA GLY A 52 -9.57 2.82 13.57
C GLY A 52 -11.01 3.21 13.87
N VAL A 53 -11.30 3.81 15.03
CA VAL A 53 -12.67 4.19 15.41
C VAL A 53 -13.17 5.32 14.52
N ILE A 54 -12.36 6.35 14.31
CA ILE A 54 -12.69 7.49 13.44
C ILE A 54 -12.88 7.04 12.00
N LEU A 55 -12.02 6.14 11.52
CA LEU A 55 -12.10 5.62 10.15
C LEU A 55 -13.40 4.83 9.94
N LEU A 56 -13.75 3.96 10.88
CA LEU A 56 -15.01 3.21 10.82
C LEU A 56 -16.21 4.16 10.86
N ALA A 57 -16.26 5.10 11.81
CA ALA A 57 -17.35 6.07 11.93
C ALA A 57 -17.52 6.92 10.65
N LEU A 58 -16.41 7.36 10.04
CA LEU A 58 -16.43 8.07 8.76
C LEU A 58 -17.06 7.22 7.66
N LEU A 59 -16.65 5.95 7.53
CA LEU A 59 -17.22 5.04 6.55
C LEU A 59 -18.69 4.74 6.81
N GLU A 60 -19.13 4.67 8.07
CA GLU A 60 -20.55 4.54 8.41
C GLU A 60 -21.36 5.75 7.91
N VAL A 61 -20.88 6.97 8.17
CA VAL A 61 -21.57 8.20 7.74
C VAL A 61 -21.61 8.32 6.22
N LEU A 62 -20.51 8.01 5.53
CA LEU A 62 -20.44 8.10 4.07
C LEU A 62 -21.29 7.03 3.39
N SER A 63 -21.34 5.83 3.95
CA SER A 63 -22.01 4.68 3.33
C SER A 63 -23.45 4.44 3.78
N GLY A 64 -23.84 5.02 4.92
CA GLY A 64 -25.10 4.76 5.61
C GLY A 64 -25.20 3.36 6.26
N GLN A 65 -24.11 2.59 6.30
CA GLN A 65 -24.08 1.22 6.82
C GLN A 65 -23.33 1.15 8.15
N LYS A 66 -23.86 0.38 9.11
CA LYS A 66 -23.17 0.11 10.38
C LYS A 66 -22.06 -0.92 10.19
N LEU A 67 -20.90 -0.62 10.75
CA LEU A 67 -19.70 -1.46 10.66
C LEU A 67 -19.33 -2.04 12.03
N PRO A 68 -18.87 -3.30 12.09
CA PRO A 68 -18.41 -3.86 13.35
C PRO A 68 -17.16 -3.10 13.82
N CYS A 69 -17.20 -2.65 15.06
CA CYS A 69 -16.11 -1.94 15.71
C CYS A 69 -15.79 -2.67 17.01
N GLU A 70 -14.52 -2.96 17.24
CA GLU A 70 -14.04 -3.55 18.49
C GLU A 70 -14.32 -2.58 19.64
N GLN A 71 -14.99 -3.06 20.69
CA GLN A 71 -15.39 -2.25 21.84
C GLN A 71 -14.64 -2.70 23.11
N GLY A 72 -14.17 -1.74 23.92
CA GLY A 72 -13.53 -2.04 25.20
C GLY A 72 -13.17 -0.78 25.99
N LYS A 73 -12.97 -0.92 27.32
CA LYS A 73 -12.61 0.23 28.19
C LYS A 73 -11.27 0.88 27.82
N LYS A 74 -10.34 0.12 27.22
CA LYS A 74 -9.06 0.60 26.66
C LYS A 74 -8.70 -0.23 25.43
N LEU A 75 -8.65 0.40 24.26
CA LEU A 75 -8.22 -0.25 23.02
C LEU A 75 -6.69 -0.45 23.03
N LYS A 76 -6.22 -1.65 22.68
CA LYS A 76 -4.80 -1.98 22.49
C LYS A 76 -4.50 -2.10 20.99
N ARG A 77 -3.21 -2.12 20.62
CA ARG A 77 -2.76 -2.17 19.22
C ARG A 77 -3.41 -3.30 18.39
N ILE A 78 -3.65 -4.48 18.96
CA ILE A 78 -4.34 -5.57 18.24
C ILE A 78 -5.78 -5.21 17.85
N HIS A 79 -6.50 -4.46 18.70
CA HIS A 79 -7.84 -3.95 18.39
C HIS A 79 -7.77 -2.85 17.33
N TRP A 80 -6.74 -2.01 17.36
CA TRP A 80 -6.51 -0.97 16.35
C TRP A 80 -6.31 -1.61 14.97
N VAL A 81 -5.46 -2.63 14.88
CA VAL A 81 -5.23 -3.39 13.64
C VAL A 81 -6.50 -4.08 13.17
N ALA A 82 -7.30 -4.64 14.08
CA ALA A 82 -8.58 -5.26 13.75
C ALA A 82 -9.60 -4.25 13.20
N ASN A 83 -9.78 -3.11 13.87
CA ASN A 83 -10.68 -2.02 13.43
C ASN A 83 -10.31 -1.48 12.05
N ILE A 84 -9.01 -1.17 11.84
CA ILE A 84 -8.52 -0.77 10.53
C ILE A 84 -8.71 -1.89 9.51
N GLY A 85 -8.43 -3.14 9.89
CA GLY A 85 -8.66 -4.30 9.02
C GLY A 85 -10.11 -4.41 8.56
N THR A 86 -11.08 -4.16 9.44
CA THR A 86 -12.51 -4.10 9.09
C THR A 86 -12.80 -2.97 8.09
N ALA A 87 -12.25 -1.77 8.33
CA ALA A 87 -12.41 -0.65 7.41
C ALA A 87 -11.83 -0.93 6.02
N LEU A 88 -10.64 -1.53 5.94
CA LEU A 88 -10.00 -1.87 4.66
C LEU A 88 -10.79 -2.98 3.93
N LYS A 89 -11.22 -4.03 4.64
CA LYS A 89 -12.08 -5.08 4.07
C LYS A 89 -13.40 -4.53 3.53
N PHE A 90 -13.99 -3.54 4.19
CA PHE A 90 -15.19 -2.86 3.71
C PHE A 90 -14.95 -2.14 2.38
N LEU A 91 -13.84 -1.41 2.27
CA LEU A 91 -13.45 -0.71 1.04
C LEU A 91 -13.18 -1.72 -0.10
N GLU A 92 -12.45 -2.80 0.18
CA GLU A 92 -12.20 -3.89 -0.77
C GLU A 92 -13.50 -4.58 -1.21
N GLY A 93 -14.45 -4.77 -0.29
CA GLY A 93 -15.78 -5.31 -0.58
C GLY A 93 -16.58 -4.44 -1.57
N ARG A 94 -16.31 -3.13 -1.59
CA ARG A 94 -16.85 -2.20 -2.60
C ARG A 94 -16.01 -2.12 -3.87
N LYS A 95 -15.06 -3.04 -4.05
CA LYS A 95 -14.12 -3.15 -5.17
C LYS A 95 -13.20 -1.94 -5.32
N ILE A 96 -12.91 -1.24 -4.22
CA ILE A 96 -11.93 -0.15 -4.17
C ILE A 96 -10.53 -0.77 -4.08
N LYS A 97 -9.62 -0.36 -4.96
CA LYS A 97 -8.24 -0.87 -4.96
C LYS A 97 -7.39 -0.14 -3.92
N LEU A 98 -6.92 -0.87 -2.92
CA LEU A 98 -6.00 -0.38 -1.89
C LEU A 98 -4.57 -0.80 -2.25
N VAL A 99 -3.90 -0.01 -3.10
CA VAL A 99 -2.50 -0.29 -3.49
C VAL A 99 -1.56 0.26 -2.42
N ASN A 100 -0.72 -0.60 -1.85
CA ASN A 100 0.28 -0.25 -0.83
C ASN A 100 -0.30 0.39 0.45
N ILE A 101 -1.51 0.01 0.86
CA ILE A 101 -2.11 0.43 2.14
C ILE A 101 -2.35 -0.81 3.00
N ASN A 102 -1.56 -0.97 4.07
CA ASN A 102 -1.76 -2.04 5.05
C ASN A 102 -2.32 -1.48 6.36
N SER A 103 -3.00 -2.33 7.13
CA SER A 103 -3.61 -1.95 8.41
C SER A 103 -2.57 -1.46 9.43
N THR A 104 -1.42 -2.14 9.53
CA THR A 104 -0.31 -1.79 10.43
C THR A 104 0.22 -0.38 10.19
N ASP A 105 0.30 0.03 8.93
CA ASP A 105 0.83 1.32 8.52
C ASP A 105 -0.05 2.50 8.92
N ILE A 106 -1.37 2.27 8.96
CA ILE A 106 -2.35 3.25 9.44
C ILE A 106 -2.36 3.31 10.96
N VAL A 107 -2.23 2.14 11.62
CA VAL A 107 -2.09 2.03 13.09
C VAL A 107 -0.82 2.74 13.58
N ASP A 108 0.24 2.76 12.77
CA ASP A 108 1.46 3.53 13.05
C ASP A 108 1.36 5.01 12.69
N GLY A 109 0.26 5.44 12.07
CA GLY A 109 0.02 6.84 11.70
C GLY A 109 0.97 7.34 10.61
N ARG A 110 1.43 6.48 9.70
CA ARG A 110 2.39 6.88 8.66
C ARG A 110 1.76 7.93 7.71
N PRO A 111 2.27 9.18 7.67
CA PRO A 111 1.58 10.30 7.02
C PRO A 111 1.16 10.05 5.57
N SER A 112 2.08 9.60 4.72
CA SER A 112 1.82 9.39 3.29
C SER A 112 0.75 8.33 3.02
N ILE A 113 0.65 7.32 3.89
CA ILE A 113 -0.29 6.20 3.73
C ILE A 113 -1.65 6.57 4.30
N VAL A 114 -1.68 7.27 5.44
CA VAL A 114 -2.92 7.84 5.98
C VAL A 114 -3.55 8.80 4.98
N LEU A 115 -2.78 9.74 4.41
CA LEU A 115 -3.27 10.64 3.37
C LEU A 115 -3.67 9.89 2.09
N GLY A 116 -2.93 8.85 1.70
CA GLY A 116 -3.26 7.99 0.57
C GLY A 116 -4.60 7.25 0.73
N LEU A 117 -4.86 6.74 1.93
CA LEU A 117 -6.12 6.07 2.28
C LEU A 117 -7.28 7.06 2.29
N VAL A 118 -7.15 8.19 2.99
CA VAL A 118 -8.20 9.21 3.05
C VAL A 118 -8.50 9.77 1.66
N TRP A 119 -7.48 10.01 0.83
CA TRP A 119 -7.68 10.39 -0.57
C TRP A 119 -8.48 9.36 -1.36
N THR A 120 -8.18 8.07 -1.18
CA THR A 120 -8.91 6.98 -1.84
C THR A 120 -10.39 7.00 -1.45
N ILE A 121 -10.68 7.25 -0.18
CA ILE A 121 -12.05 7.37 0.35
C ILE A 121 -12.75 8.60 -0.25
N ILE A 122 -12.11 9.78 -0.25
CA ILE A 122 -12.65 11.00 -0.86
C ILE A 122 -12.94 10.80 -2.35
N LEU A 123 -11.97 10.24 -3.08
CA LEU A 123 -12.07 10.00 -4.51
C LEU A 123 -13.30 9.15 -4.82
N TYR A 124 -13.54 8.08 -4.05
CA TYR A 124 -14.65 7.17 -4.28
C TYR A 124 -16.00 7.74 -3.81
N PHE A 125 -16.12 8.08 -2.52
CA PHE A 125 -17.40 8.46 -1.89
C PHE A 125 -17.85 9.89 -2.17
N GLN A 126 -16.97 10.74 -2.71
CA GLN A 126 -17.34 12.10 -3.06
C GLN A 126 -17.16 12.36 -4.55
N ILE A 127 -15.97 12.15 -5.09
CA ILE A 127 -15.69 12.63 -6.44
C ILE A 127 -16.29 11.69 -7.50
N GLU A 128 -16.05 10.38 -7.41
CA GLU A 128 -16.59 9.38 -8.34
C GLU A 128 -18.10 9.29 -8.23
N GLU A 129 -18.66 9.25 -7.01
CA GLU A 129 -20.12 9.25 -6.83
C GLU A 129 -20.77 10.48 -7.45
N LEU A 130 -20.26 11.69 -7.18
CA LEU A 130 -20.86 12.92 -7.73
C LEU A 130 -20.65 13.06 -9.24
N THR A 131 -19.48 12.69 -9.76
CA THR A 131 -19.21 12.79 -11.20
C THR A 131 -19.89 11.70 -12.03
N SER A 132 -20.18 10.54 -11.44
CA SER A 132 -20.98 9.48 -12.09
C SER A 132 -22.44 9.88 -12.31
N SER A 133 -22.91 10.92 -11.61
CA SER A 133 -24.29 11.43 -11.68
C SER A 133 -24.48 12.61 -12.64
N LEU A 134 -23.41 13.12 -13.26
CA LEU A 134 -23.49 14.20 -14.26
C LEU A 134 -23.98 13.64 -15.61
N PRO A 135 -24.97 14.29 -16.28
CA PRO A 135 -25.26 14.00 -17.68
C PRO A 135 -24.00 14.21 -18.52
N GLU A 136 -23.69 13.32 -19.47
CA GLU A 136 -22.54 13.47 -20.37
C GLU A 136 -22.80 14.66 -21.33
N LEU A 137 -22.59 15.88 -20.84
CA LEU A 137 -22.81 17.13 -21.58
C LEU A 137 -21.66 17.37 -22.58
N GLN A 138 -21.99 17.47 -23.87
CA GLN A 138 -21.05 17.68 -24.96
C GLN A 138 -20.33 19.02 -24.96
N ALA A 139 -19.09 18.97 -25.46
CA ALA A 139 -18.27 20.11 -25.79
C ALA A 139 -18.35 20.41 -27.30
N SER A 140 -18.89 21.58 -27.63
CA SER A 140 -18.77 22.32 -28.90
C SER A 140 -17.29 22.70 -29.14
N SER A 141 -16.68 22.28 -30.24
CA SER A 141 -16.66 22.86 -31.60
C SER A 141 -15.73 24.07 -31.79
N SER A 142 -14.66 23.87 -32.57
CA SER A 142 -14.04 24.86 -33.44
C SER A 142 -14.27 24.44 -34.90
N SER A 143 -14.98 25.28 -35.64
CA SER A 143 -15.52 25.05 -36.98
C SER A 143 -14.47 25.10 -38.10
N THR A 144 -14.62 24.23 -39.11
CA THR A 144 -14.40 24.56 -40.53
C THR A 144 -15.37 23.78 -41.41
N SER A 145 -15.96 24.49 -42.37
CA SER A 145 -17.03 24.14 -43.30
C SER A 145 -16.70 23.06 -44.35
N SER A 146 -17.71 22.26 -44.78
CA SER A 146 -18.41 22.43 -46.08
C SER A 146 -18.90 21.09 -46.71
N VAL A 147 -20.19 21.12 -47.09
CA VAL A 147 -20.95 20.42 -48.17
C VAL A 147 -21.06 18.88 -48.30
N ASP A 148 -22.32 18.45 -48.15
CA ASP A 148 -23.15 17.64 -49.05
C ASP A 148 -23.17 16.08 -49.05
N SER A 149 -24.41 15.59 -48.85
CA SER A 149 -25.14 14.49 -49.53
C SER A 149 -25.19 13.07 -48.93
N SER A 150 -26.30 12.83 -48.23
CA SER A 150 -27.34 11.78 -48.42
C SER A 150 -26.97 10.38 -48.96
N ASN A 151 -27.22 9.32 -48.16
CA ASN A 151 -28.29 8.33 -48.41
C ASN A 151 -28.34 7.12 -47.43
N SER A 152 -29.55 6.92 -46.90
CA SER A 152 -30.31 5.66 -46.72
C SER A 152 -29.75 4.43 -45.96
N SER A 153 -30.32 4.24 -44.76
CA SER A 153 -31.04 3.05 -44.24
C SER A 153 -30.41 1.65 -44.35
N THR A 154 -30.33 0.94 -43.22
CA THR A 154 -31.24 -0.20 -42.92
C THR A 154 -31.02 -0.75 -41.50
N ASP A 155 -32.15 -0.99 -40.83
CA ASP A 155 -32.31 -1.63 -39.53
C ASP A 155 -31.83 -3.08 -39.51
N THR A 156 -31.28 -3.54 -38.38
CA THR A 156 -31.53 -4.91 -37.89
C THR A 156 -31.42 -4.99 -36.36
N THR A 157 -32.50 -5.48 -35.79
CA THR A 157 -32.89 -5.66 -34.40
C THR A 157 -32.23 -6.89 -33.76
N SER A 158 -31.75 -6.77 -32.50
CA SER A 158 -31.62 -7.88 -31.53
C SER A 158 -31.15 -7.40 -30.12
N PRO A 159 -31.43 -8.15 -29.02
CA PRO A 159 -32.04 -7.65 -27.78
C PRO A 159 -31.06 -7.24 -26.65
N PRO A 160 -31.54 -6.57 -25.57
CA PRO A 160 -30.67 -6.01 -24.54
C PRO A 160 -30.23 -7.08 -23.53
N VAL A 161 -28.93 -7.42 -23.53
CA VAL A 161 -28.32 -8.21 -22.47
C VAL A 161 -28.01 -7.29 -21.28
N LYS A 162 -28.60 -7.61 -20.13
CA LYS A 162 -28.44 -6.93 -18.84
C LYS A 162 -26.96 -6.67 -18.53
N ARG A 163 -26.55 -5.40 -18.51
CA ARG A 163 -25.21 -4.95 -18.10
C ARG A 163 -25.02 -5.20 -16.59
N LYS A 164 -24.02 -6.01 -16.25
CA LYS A 164 -23.46 -6.15 -14.90
C LYS A 164 -22.70 -4.88 -14.52
N PRO A 165 -22.84 -4.32 -13.31
CA PRO A 165 -21.99 -3.20 -12.86
C PRO A 165 -20.57 -3.72 -12.58
N LEU A 166 -19.59 -3.28 -13.37
CA LEU A 166 -18.17 -3.46 -13.10
C LEU A 166 -17.58 -2.18 -12.46
N PRO A 167 -16.58 -2.32 -11.57
CA PRO A 167 -16.11 -1.24 -10.68
C PRO A 167 -15.17 -0.22 -11.37
N PRO A 168 -15.00 0.98 -10.80
CA PRO A 168 -14.21 2.05 -11.41
C PRO A 168 -12.69 1.82 -11.23
N LEU A 169 -11.91 2.13 -12.28
CA LEU A 169 -10.46 2.28 -12.22
C LEU A 169 -10.11 3.78 -12.30
N GLN A 170 -9.24 4.19 -11.38
CA GLN A 170 -8.76 5.55 -11.08
C GLN A 170 -8.45 6.39 -12.34
N GLY A 171 -9.10 7.57 -12.47
CA GLY A 171 -8.79 8.59 -13.49
C GLY A 171 -10.01 9.19 -14.22
N GLY A 172 -11.15 8.49 -14.22
CA GLY A 172 -12.41 8.98 -14.81
C GLY A 172 -12.98 10.20 -14.07
N ALA A 173 -13.05 10.11 -12.74
CA ALA A 173 -13.60 11.16 -11.88
C ALA A 173 -12.88 12.51 -12.03
N ARG A 174 -11.54 12.50 -12.06
CA ARG A 174 -10.73 13.72 -12.23
C ARG A 174 -11.04 14.42 -13.56
N LYS A 175 -11.09 13.66 -14.65
CA LYS A 175 -11.38 14.19 -15.99
C LYS A 175 -12.82 14.70 -16.09
N ALA A 176 -13.77 13.99 -15.47
CA ALA A 176 -15.16 14.41 -15.40
C ALA A 176 -15.33 15.70 -14.59
N LEU A 177 -14.70 15.79 -13.42
CA LEU A 177 -14.70 16.99 -12.58
C LEU A 177 -14.06 18.17 -13.32
N LEU A 178 -12.93 17.98 -14.00
CA LEU A 178 -12.28 19.05 -14.77
C LEU A 178 -13.15 19.53 -15.92
N ARG A 179 -13.78 18.61 -16.67
CA ARG A 179 -14.73 18.97 -17.74
C ARG A 179 -15.92 19.76 -17.22
N TRP A 180 -16.48 19.33 -16.09
CA TRP A 180 -17.57 20.06 -15.45
C TRP A 180 -17.12 21.48 -15.09
N VAL A 181 -15.97 21.64 -14.44
CA VAL A 181 -15.42 22.97 -14.12
C VAL A 181 -15.23 23.79 -15.39
N GLN A 182 -14.68 23.23 -16.47
CA GLN A 182 -14.49 23.95 -17.74
C GLN A 182 -15.84 24.42 -18.31
N GLN A 183 -16.87 23.57 -18.32
CA GLN A 183 -18.20 23.95 -18.82
C GLN A 183 -18.89 24.99 -17.93
N THR A 184 -18.67 24.93 -16.62
CA THR A 184 -19.28 25.83 -15.64
C THR A 184 -18.55 27.17 -15.56
N ALA A 185 -17.22 27.15 -15.47
CA ALA A 185 -16.38 28.32 -15.26
C ALA A 185 -16.03 29.06 -16.57
N THR A 186 -15.78 28.37 -17.69
CA THR A 186 -15.35 29.00 -18.95
C THR A 186 -16.49 29.77 -19.65
N LYS A 187 -17.76 29.52 -19.29
CA LYS A 187 -18.89 30.37 -19.71
C LYS A 187 -18.77 31.80 -19.18
N CYS A 188 -18.02 32.04 -18.10
CA CYS A 188 -17.73 33.38 -17.60
C CYS A 188 -16.43 33.93 -18.23
N LEU A 189 -16.57 34.93 -19.09
CA LEU A 189 -15.55 35.94 -19.39
C LEU A 189 -14.16 35.45 -19.86
N GLY A 190 -14.07 34.30 -20.55
CA GLY A 190 -12.82 33.84 -21.20
C GLY A 190 -11.78 33.22 -20.26
N LEU A 191 -12.19 32.72 -19.08
CA LEU A 191 -11.31 32.00 -18.15
C LEU A 191 -11.08 30.54 -18.59
N GLU A 192 -9.81 30.14 -18.70
CA GLU A 192 -9.40 28.78 -19.09
C GLU A 192 -8.85 28.01 -17.88
N VAL A 193 -9.59 26.98 -17.41
CA VAL A 193 -9.16 26.11 -16.31
C VAL A 193 -8.56 24.82 -16.88
N LYS A 194 -7.26 24.60 -16.70
CA LYS A 194 -6.52 23.47 -17.29
C LYS A 194 -6.20 22.34 -16.33
N ASP A 195 -6.19 22.64 -15.03
CA ASP A 195 -5.70 21.75 -13.98
C ASP A 195 -6.44 22.01 -12.65
N PHE A 196 -6.06 21.26 -11.60
CA PHE A 196 -6.48 21.51 -10.21
C PHE A 196 -5.36 22.13 -9.38
N GLY A 197 -4.37 22.75 -10.01
CA GLY A 197 -3.23 23.38 -9.38
C GLY A 197 -3.15 24.87 -9.76
N PRO A 198 -2.17 25.30 -10.59
CA PRO A 198 -1.97 26.71 -10.93
C PRO A 198 -3.21 27.45 -11.44
N SER A 199 -4.14 26.78 -12.13
CA SER A 199 -5.37 27.40 -12.65
C SER A 199 -6.28 27.97 -11.54
N TRP A 200 -6.12 27.53 -10.29
CA TRP A 200 -6.95 27.94 -9.15
C TRP A 200 -6.28 28.97 -8.24
N ARG A 201 -4.97 29.21 -8.41
CA ARG A 201 -4.16 30.09 -7.55
C ARG A 201 -4.72 31.50 -7.42
N SER A 202 -5.29 32.06 -8.49
CA SER A 202 -5.78 33.44 -8.52
C SER A 202 -7.13 33.65 -7.83
N GLY A 203 -7.82 32.57 -7.44
CA GLY A 203 -9.19 32.63 -6.91
C GLY A 203 -10.29 32.83 -7.98
N LEU A 204 -9.92 33.19 -9.22
CA LEU A 204 -10.88 33.50 -10.28
C LEU A 204 -11.74 32.29 -10.67
N ALA A 205 -11.15 31.10 -10.72
CA ALA A 205 -11.87 29.87 -11.02
C ALA A 205 -12.95 29.55 -9.97
N PHE A 206 -12.69 29.81 -8.68
CA PHE A 206 -13.71 29.63 -7.62
C PHE A 206 -14.88 30.59 -7.81
N PHE A 207 -14.61 31.87 -8.07
CA PHE A 207 -15.66 32.85 -8.34
C PHE A 207 -16.47 32.53 -9.60
N ALA A 208 -15.82 32.06 -10.66
CA ALA A 208 -16.50 31.64 -11.88
C ALA A 208 -17.48 30.47 -11.64
N VAL A 209 -17.06 29.46 -10.85
CA VAL A 209 -17.95 28.36 -10.45
C VAL A 209 -19.10 28.85 -9.57
N ILE A 210 -18.83 29.71 -8.57
CA ILE A 210 -19.87 30.27 -7.69
C ILE A 210 -20.89 31.07 -8.49
N ASN A 211 -20.44 31.96 -9.38
CA ASN A 211 -21.31 32.79 -10.20
C ASN A 211 -22.14 31.96 -11.20
N ALA A 212 -21.59 30.87 -11.72
CA ALA A 212 -22.33 29.97 -12.61
C ALA A 212 -23.41 29.17 -11.86
N LEU A 213 -23.14 28.76 -10.61
CA LEU A 213 -24.12 28.06 -9.77
C LEU A 213 -25.19 29.01 -9.20
N ARG A 214 -24.83 30.26 -8.92
CA ARG A 214 -25.76 31.30 -8.50
C ARG A 214 -25.41 32.65 -9.16
N PRO A 215 -26.06 32.97 -10.29
CA PRO A 215 -25.82 34.21 -11.02
C PRO A 215 -26.09 35.46 -10.18
N ASN A 216 -25.40 36.57 -10.49
CA ASN A 216 -25.51 37.89 -9.87
C ASN A 216 -24.93 38.02 -8.44
N LEU A 217 -24.20 37.02 -7.94
CA LEU A 217 -23.51 37.13 -6.65
C LEU A 217 -22.16 37.86 -6.73
N VAL A 218 -21.51 37.86 -7.90
CA VAL A 218 -20.11 38.27 -8.05
C VAL A 218 -19.96 39.30 -9.15
N ASP A 219 -19.38 40.45 -8.83
CA ASP A 219 -18.86 41.39 -9.82
C ASP A 219 -17.47 40.94 -10.28
N MET A 220 -17.43 40.18 -11.37
CA MET A 220 -16.19 39.62 -11.89
C MET A 220 -15.16 40.70 -12.25
N GLU A 221 -15.58 41.87 -12.78
CA GLU A 221 -14.64 42.96 -13.14
C GLU A 221 -13.86 43.47 -11.93
N ARG A 222 -14.48 43.45 -10.75
CA ARG A 222 -13.83 43.84 -9.50
C ARG A 222 -12.85 42.76 -9.02
N VAL A 223 -13.15 41.48 -9.22
CA VAL A 223 -12.30 40.34 -8.80
C VAL A 223 -11.02 40.25 -9.63
N TRP A 224 -11.08 40.54 -10.94
CA TRP A 224 -9.91 40.50 -11.84
C TRP A 224 -8.75 41.43 -11.44
N ARG A 225 -9.04 42.52 -10.71
CA ARG A 225 -8.05 43.55 -10.34
C ARG A 225 -7.49 43.41 -8.93
N ARG A 226 -7.88 42.36 -8.20
CA ARG A 226 -7.52 42.13 -6.80
C ARG A 226 -6.42 41.07 -6.64
N PRO A 227 -5.66 41.11 -5.54
CA PRO A 227 -4.66 40.10 -5.26
C PRO A 227 -5.29 38.73 -4.97
N ASN A 228 -4.59 37.67 -5.37
CA ASN A 228 -5.01 36.27 -5.26
C ASN A 228 -5.55 35.93 -3.86
N ARG A 229 -4.83 36.33 -2.82
CA ARG A 229 -5.14 35.99 -1.43
C ARG A 229 -6.46 36.57 -0.94
N GLU A 230 -6.79 37.81 -1.33
CA GLU A 230 -8.10 38.42 -1.03
C GLU A 230 -9.21 37.72 -1.81
N ASN A 231 -8.96 37.38 -3.08
CA ASN A 231 -9.93 36.67 -3.90
C ASN A 231 -10.26 35.28 -3.33
N LEU A 232 -9.26 34.52 -2.92
CA LEU A 232 -9.44 33.20 -2.31
C LEU A 232 -10.22 33.30 -0.98
N GLN A 233 -9.87 34.25 -0.12
CA GLN A 233 -10.56 34.47 1.16
C GLN A 233 -12.05 34.78 0.96
N GLU A 234 -12.37 35.68 0.04
CA GLU A 234 -13.76 36.06 -0.23
C GLU A 234 -14.52 34.96 -0.97
N ALA A 235 -13.90 34.24 -1.91
CA ALA A 235 -14.54 33.11 -2.59
C ALA A 235 -14.93 32.00 -1.62
N PHE A 236 -14.07 31.67 -0.65
CA PHE A 236 -14.37 30.65 0.36
C PHE A 236 -15.48 31.08 1.32
N LEU A 237 -15.45 32.34 1.79
CA LEU A 237 -16.52 32.92 2.61
C LEU A 237 -17.86 32.95 1.86
N LEU A 238 -17.85 33.31 0.57
CA LEU A 238 -19.04 33.37 -0.25
C LEU A 238 -19.63 31.98 -0.51
N ALA A 239 -18.79 30.98 -0.77
CA ALA A 239 -19.21 29.59 -0.92
C ALA A 239 -19.85 29.03 0.36
N GLU A 240 -19.29 29.34 1.52
CA GLU A 240 -19.85 28.93 2.81
C GLU A 240 -21.19 29.62 3.08
N LYS A 241 -21.24 30.95 2.93
CA LYS A 241 -22.43 31.74 3.23
C LYS A 241 -23.60 31.46 2.29
N GLU A 242 -23.33 31.36 0.99
CA GLU A 242 -24.40 31.28 -0.03
C GLU A 242 -24.71 29.85 -0.45
N LEU A 243 -23.73 28.95 -0.47
CA LEU A 243 -23.90 27.56 -0.92
C LEU A 243 -23.84 26.55 0.24
N GLY A 244 -23.46 26.97 1.46
CA GLY A 244 -23.31 26.06 2.61
C GLY A 244 -22.11 25.11 2.49
N ILE A 245 -21.12 25.48 1.67
CA ILE A 245 -19.91 24.68 1.42
C ILE A 245 -18.85 25.05 2.48
N PRO A 246 -18.48 24.16 3.42
CA PRO A 246 -17.51 24.46 4.47
C PRO A 246 -16.11 24.74 3.92
N GLN A 247 -15.41 25.73 4.48
CA GLN A 247 -14.09 26.15 4.04
C GLN A 247 -13.00 25.10 4.34
N LEU A 248 -12.71 24.22 3.37
CA LEU A 248 -11.68 23.18 3.54
C LEU A 248 -10.24 23.66 3.25
N LEU A 249 -10.10 24.74 2.50
CA LEU A 249 -8.83 25.29 2.07
C LEU A 249 -8.59 26.63 2.76
N ASP A 250 -7.33 26.89 3.13
CA ASP A 250 -6.91 28.21 3.59
C ASP A 250 -6.31 28.99 2.40
N PRO A 251 -6.55 30.30 2.26
CA PRO A 251 -6.08 31.07 1.09
C PRO A 251 -4.56 30.99 0.86
N GLU A 252 -3.79 30.88 1.94
CA GLU A 252 -2.33 30.75 1.90
C GLU A 252 -1.84 29.40 1.39
N ASP A 253 -2.67 28.37 1.45
CA ASP A 253 -2.36 27.02 0.96
C ASP A 253 -2.58 26.91 -0.56
N VAL A 254 -3.33 27.86 -1.13
CA VAL A 254 -3.65 27.92 -2.56
C VAL A 254 -2.87 29.01 -3.28
N ASP A 255 -2.54 30.14 -2.64
CA ASP A 255 -1.69 31.19 -3.24
C ASP A 255 -0.19 30.83 -3.19
N VAL A 256 0.16 29.71 -3.84
CA VAL A 256 1.52 29.19 -4.00
C VAL A 256 1.75 28.77 -5.45
N ASP A 257 3.00 28.62 -5.88
CA ASP A 257 3.34 28.32 -7.28
C ASP A 257 2.75 26.99 -7.79
N LYS A 258 2.61 26.00 -6.89
CA LYS A 258 2.06 24.68 -7.20
C LYS A 258 1.13 24.22 -6.08
N PRO A 259 -0.14 24.66 -6.10
CA PRO A 259 -1.16 24.24 -5.13
C PRO A 259 -1.34 22.72 -5.17
N ASP A 260 -1.70 22.13 -4.05
CA ASP A 260 -1.94 20.68 -3.99
C ASP A 260 -3.24 20.30 -4.70
N GLU A 261 -3.11 19.55 -5.79
CA GLU A 261 -4.25 19.20 -6.64
C GLU A 261 -5.31 18.36 -5.93
N LYS A 262 -4.92 17.49 -4.99
CA LYS A 262 -5.86 16.63 -4.26
C LYS A 262 -6.70 17.46 -3.30
N SER A 263 -6.08 18.39 -2.58
CA SER A 263 -6.77 19.34 -1.72
C SER A 263 -7.75 20.22 -2.52
N VAL A 264 -7.32 20.76 -3.66
CA VAL A 264 -8.19 21.56 -4.54
C VAL A 264 -9.36 20.73 -5.07
N MET A 265 -9.10 19.53 -5.59
CA MET A 265 -10.17 18.62 -6.07
C MET A 265 -11.19 18.29 -4.98
N THR A 266 -10.72 18.03 -3.74
CA THR A 266 -11.58 17.71 -2.60
C THR A 266 -12.58 18.83 -2.30
N TYR A 267 -12.11 20.08 -2.36
CA TYR A 267 -12.95 21.24 -2.15
C TYR A 267 -13.89 21.50 -3.33
N VAL A 268 -13.36 21.49 -4.56
CA VAL A 268 -14.13 21.76 -5.79
C VAL A 268 -15.26 20.74 -6.00
N ALA A 269 -15.05 19.46 -5.64
CA ALA A 269 -16.07 18.44 -5.75
C ALA A 269 -17.33 18.73 -4.90
N GLN A 270 -17.25 19.58 -3.86
CA GLN A 270 -18.43 19.96 -3.08
C GLN A 270 -19.44 20.79 -3.88
N PHE A 271 -18.96 21.59 -4.82
CA PHE A 271 -19.79 22.46 -5.66
C PHE A 271 -20.70 21.66 -6.62
N LEU A 272 -20.32 20.42 -6.96
CA LEU A 272 -21.14 19.53 -7.81
C LEU A 272 -22.54 19.25 -7.25
N ARG A 273 -22.68 19.26 -5.92
CA ARG A 273 -23.97 18.96 -5.26
C ARG A 273 -25.04 20.03 -5.51
N HIS A 274 -24.66 21.16 -6.08
CA HIS A 274 -25.51 22.33 -6.29
C HIS A 274 -25.84 22.59 -7.78
N HIS A 275 -25.58 21.64 -8.69
CA HIS A 275 -25.89 21.79 -10.12
C HIS A 275 -27.41 21.80 -10.41
N PRO A 276 -27.94 22.64 -11.34
CA PRO A 276 -29.39 22.86 -11.47
C PRO A 276 -30.26 21.73 -12.07
N ASP A 277 -29.71 20.69 -12.69
CA ASP A 277 -30.49 19.77 -13.54
C ASP A 277 -30.96 18.47 -12.87
N ARG A 278 -31.69 18.57 -11.76
CA ARG A 278 -32.28 17.39 -11.10
C ARG A 278 -33.76 17.11 -11.41
N LYS A 279 -34.36 17.70 -12.47
CA LYS A 279 -35.75 17.39 -12.90
C LYS A 279 -35.95 17.46 -14.43
N GLN A 280 -36.52 16.37 -15.00
CA GLN A 280 -37.21 16.20 -16.31
C GLN A 280 -36.34 16.27 -17.59
N SER A 281 -36.11 15.22 -18.40
CA SER A 281 -36.94 14.26 -19.17
C SER A 281 -36.98 14.61 -20.67
N ASP A 282 -36.42 13.69 -21.48
CA ASP A 282 -36.74 13.36 -22.88
C ASP A 282 -36.98 14.50 -23.88
N SER A 283 -35.90 14.98 -24.52
CA SER A 283 -35.84 15.23 -25.98
C SER A 283 -34.57 15.98 -26.39
N GLU A 284 -33.42 15.30 -26.60
CA GLU A 284 -32.28 15.90 -27.33
C GLU A 284 -31.22 14.89 -27.82
N GLY A 285 -31.55 13.60 -27.92
CA GLY A 285 -30.61 12.54 -28.31
C GLY A 285 -30.40 12.34 -29.82
N ARG A 286 -30.20 13.39 -30.64
CA ARG A 286 -30.07 13.21 -32.11
C ARG A 286 -28.85 13.80 -32.81
N GLN A 287 -28.03 14.64 -32.16
CA GLN A 287 -26.85 15.23 -32.83
C GLN A 287 -25.51 14.68 -32.33
N GLU A 288 -25.49 13.97 -31.20
CA GLU A 288 -24.26 13.50 -30.55
C GLU A 288 -23.72 12.16 -31.09
N GLU A 289 -24.63 11.30 -31.58
CA GLU A 289 -24.28 9.98 -32.10
C GLU A 289 -23.56 10.08 -33.44
N GLU A 290 -23.82 11.09 -34.28
CA GLU A 290 -23.20 11.21 -35.61
C GLU A 290 -21.71 11.61 -35.54
N VAL A 291 -21.31 12.50 -34.63
CA VAL A 291 -19.92 13.01 -34.56
C VAL A 291 -18.98 12.00 -33.89
N THR A 292 -19.46 11.30 -32.86
CA THR A 292 -18.73 10.18 -32.25
C THR A 292 -18.65 8.99 -33.22
N TRP A 293 -19.73 8.66 -33.94
CA TRP A 293 -19.66 7.72 -35.06
C TRP A 293 -18.68 8.17 -36.14
N PHE A 294 -18.59 9.46 -36.46
CA PHE A 294 -17.67 9.97 -37.48
C PHE A 294 -16.21 9.81 -37.08
N ASN A 295 -15.84 10.15 -35.84
CA ASN A 295 -14.46 10.02 -35.35
C ASN A 295 -14.05 8.55 -35.14
N PHE A 296 -14.95 7.71 -34.62
CA PHE A 296 -14.71 6.26 -34.58
C PHE A 296 -14.66 5.68 -36.00
N SER A 297 -15.46 6.18 -36.94
CA SER A 297 -15.43 5.79 -38.34
C SER A 297 -14.13 6.21 -39.02
N GLU A 298 -13.63 7.42 -38.79
CA GLU A 298 -12.35 7.91 -39.32
C GLU A 298 -11.16 7.14 -38.74
N GLN A 299 -11.12 6.93 -37.43
CA GLN A 299 -10.05 6.13 -36.82
C GLN A 299 -10.09 4.68 -37.31
N ARG A 300 -11.29 4.10 -37.50
CA ARG A 300 -11.43 2.77 -38.12
C ARG A 300 -11.11 2.77 -39.62
N LYS A 301 -11.32 3.88 -40.34
CA LYS A 301 -10.91 4.03 -41.74
C LYS A 301 -9.39 4.11 -41.84
N SER A 302 -8.74 4.93 -41.04
CA SER A 302 -7.27 5.06 -41.03
C SER A 302 -6.57 3.76 -40.62
N LEU A 303 -7.10 3.03 -39.64
CA LEU A 303 -6.61 1.69 -39.28
C LEU A 303 -6.78 0.68 -40.43
N ARG A 304 -7.92 0.73 -41.14
CA ARG A 304 -8.15 -0.13 -42.32
C ARG A 304 -7.23 0.23 -43.49
N GLU A 305 -7.01 1.52 -43.76
CA GLU A 305 -6.05 1.99 -44.76
C GLU A 305 -4.64 1.56 -44.44
N LEU A 306 -4.23 1.67 -43.17
CA LEU A 306 -2.92 1.24 -42.71
C LEU A 306 -2.76 -0.28 -42.86
N LYS A 307 -3.79 -1.06 -42.51
CA LYS A 307 -3.81 -2.51 -42.74
C LYS A 307 -3.71 -2.84 -44.23
N MET A 308 -4.49 -2.19 -45.10
CA MET A 308 -4.46 -2.42 -46.55
C MET A 308 -3.08 -2.09 -47.13
N TRP A 309 -2.45 -1.02 -46.65
CA TRP A 309 -1.08 -0.68 -47.03
C TRP A 309 -0.07 -1.76 -46.59
N LEU A 310 -0.19 -2.30 -45.38
CA LEU A 310 0.64 -3.42 -44.92
C LEU A 310 0.41 -4.70 -45.77
N ASP A 311 -0.84 -5.04 -46.06
CA ASP A 311 -1.18 -6.20 -46.92
C ASP A 311 -0.71 -6.00 -48.38
N GLN A 312 -0.64 -4.76 -48.85
CA GLN A 312 -0.07 -4.42 -50.16
C GLN A 312 1.45 -4.57 -50.13
N LEU A 313 2.13 -4.03 -49.11
CA LEU A 313 3.57 -4.18 -48.93
C LEU A 313 4.00 -5.64 -48.80
N GLU A 314 3.23 -6.47 -48.10
CA GLU A 314 3.51 -7.90 -47.99
C GLU A 314 3.47 -8.60 -49.36
N ARG A 315 2.49 -8.24 -50.20
CA ARG A 315 2.37 -8.77 -51.58
C ARG A 315 3.49 -8.27 -52.47
N GLU A 316 3.86 -6.99 -52.36
CA GLU A 316 5.01 -6.42 -53.08
C GLU A 316 6.32 -7.07 -52.67
N ALA A 317 6.53 -7.29 -51.36
CA ALA A 317 7.68 -8.03 -50.86
C ALA A 317 7.70 -9.48 -51.38
N ALA A 318 6.55 -10.14 -51.45
CA ALA A 318 6.45 -11.49 -52.00
C ALA A 318 6.81 -11.54 -53.49
N GLN A 319 6.25 -10.65 -54.28
CA GLN A 319 6.54 -10.57 -55.72
C GLN A 319 7.99 -10.19 -56.00
N ALA A 320 8.54 -9.24 -55.24
CA ALA A 320 9.93 -8.82 -55.37
C ALA A 320 10.90 -9.97 -55.05
N GLN A 321 10.59 -10.77 -54.02
CA GLN A 321 11.39 -11.94 -53.63
C GLN A 321 11.33 -13.07 -54.68
N GLU A 322 10.22 -13.23 -55.39
CA GLU A 322 10.04 -14.24 -56.46
C GLU A 322 10.61 -13.79 -57.82
N THR A 323 10.94 -12.51 -57.97
CA THR A 323 11.46 -11.97 -59.23
C THR A 323 12.89 -12.49 -59.49
N GLU A 324 13.11 -13.15 -60.62
CA GLU A 324 14.47 -13.58 -61.01
C GLU A 324 15.36 -12.36 -61.27
N ALA A 325 16.26 -12.07 -60.34
CA ALA A 325 17.20 -10.96 -60.39
C ALA A 325 18.50 -11.37 -59.69
N ASN A 326 19.60 -10.67 -60.01
CA ASN A 326 20.86 -10.91 -59.31
C ASN A 326 20.80 -10.39 -57.86
N LEU A 327 21.72 -10.85 -57.01
CA LEU A 327 21.72 -10.53 -55.58
C LEU A 327 21.71 -9.02 -55.30
N ALA A 328 22.47 -8.22 -56.07
CA ALA A 328 22.51 -6.78 -55.90
C ALA A 328 21.15 -6.13 -56.21
N GLN A 329 20.47 -6.55 -57.27
CA GLN A 329 19.13 -6.08 -57.64
C GLN A 329 18.08 -6.51 -56.60
N GLN A 330 18.15 -7.76 -56.15
CA GLN A 330 17.29 -8.28 -55.08
C GLN A 330 17.44 -7.47 -53.78
N TYR A 331 18.68 -7.13 -53.40
CA TYR A 331 18.93 -6.29 -52.23
C TYR A 331 18.40 -4.85 -52.40
N GLN A 332 18.50 -4.26 -53.60
CA GLN A 332 17.92 -2.94 -53.88
C GLN A 332 16.38 -2.95 -53.74
N LEU A 333 15.71 -4.01 -54.22
CA LEU A 333 14.26 -4.16 -54.06
C LEU A 333 13.89 -4.24 -52.57
N PHE A 334 14.57 -5.09 -51.80
CA PHE A 334 14.42 -5.17 -50.36
C PHE A 334 14.60 -3.80 -49.68
N LYS A 335 15.70 -3.11 -49.96
CA LYS A 335 16.02 -1.80 -49.38
C LYS A 335 14.93 -0.76 -49.70
N SER A 336 14.40 -0.77 -50.92
CA SER A 336 13.32 0.14 -51.32
C SER A 336 12.04 -0.06 -50.50
N LEU A 337 11.67 -1.31 -50.23
CA LEU A 337 10.50 -1.65 -49.41
C LEU A 337 10.76 -1.38 -47.92
N HIS A 338 11.96 -1.66 -47.44
CA HIS A 338 12.38 -1.37 -46.07
C HIS A 338 12.31 0.12 -45.76
N VAL A 339 12.75 0.99 -46.69
CA VAL A 339 12.62 2.45 -46.55
C VAL A 339 11.15 2.89 -46.46
N GLN A 340 10.25 2.29 -47.24
CA GLN A 340 8.81 2.60 -47.16
C GLN A 340 8.22 2.24 -45.79
N VAL A 341 8.62 1.09 -45.24
CA VAL A 341 8.26 0.68 -43.89
C VAL A 341 8.78 1.68 -42.86
N GLU A 342 10.04 2.07 -42.96
CA GLU A 342 10.67 3.01 -42.03
C GLU A 342 10.00 4.39 -42.04
N MET A 343 9.63 4.90 -43.23
CA MET A 343 8.92 6.17 -43.38
C MET A 343 7.58 6.23 -42.65
N ARG A 344 6.90 5.08 -42.49
CA ARG A 344 5.61 4.97 -41.79
C ARG A 344 5.67 4.26 -40.44
N ARG A 345 6.85 3.85 -39.98
CA ARG A 345 7.06 3.10 -38.73
C ARG A 345 6.35 3.76 -37.54
N LYS A 346 6.57 5.06 -37.32
CA LYS A 346 5.94 5.81 -36.22
C LYS A 346 4.40 5.81 -36.27
N GLN A 347 3.85 5.87 -37.49
CA GLN A 347 2.40 5.83 -37.70
C GLN A 347 1.84 4.44 -37.33
N VAL A 348 2.57 3.37 -37.71
CA VAL A 348 2.21 2.00 -37.34
C VAL A 348 2.34 1.78 -35.84
N GLU A 349 3.47 2.13 -35.24
CA GLU A 349 3.71 2.01 -33.80
C GLU A 349 2.65 2.75 -32.97
N GLY A 350 2.24 3.96 -33.41
CA GLY A 350 1.13 4.68 -32.80
C GLY A 350 -0.21 3.93 -32.87
N ALA A 351 -0.47 3.20 -33.96
CA ALA A 351 -1.67 2.37 -34.12
C ALA A 351 -1.64 1.08 -33.27
N LEU A 352 -0.45 0.59 -32.90
CA LEU A 352 -0.24 -0.59 -32.05
C LEU A 352 -0.41 -0.28 -30.54
N GLN A 353 -0.53 0.98 -30.15
CA GLN A 353 -0.79 1.36 -28.77
C GLN A 353 -2.28 1.19 -28.45
N SER A 354 -2.59 0.53 -27.33
CA SER A 354 -3.98 0.37 -26.89
C SER A 354 -4.67 1.73 -26.74
N THR A 355 -5.76 1.91 -27.49
CA THR A 355 -6.69 3.03 -27.30
C THR A 355 -7.71 2.73 -26.21
N GLN A 356 -7.78 1.46 -25.77
CA GLN A 356 -8.67 0.99 -24.73
C GLN A 356 -8.02 1.12 -23.34
N ARG A 357 -8.85 1.36 -22.32
CA ARG A 357 -8.40 1.61 -20.94
C ARG A 357 -7.94 0.34 -20.20
N ASP A 358 -8.27 -0.84 -20.71
CA ASP A 358 -7.82 -2.14 -20.21
C ASP A 358 -6.46 -2.57 -20.78
N GLY A 359 -5.90 -1.77 -21.69
CA GLY A 359 -4.65 -2.09 -22.39
C GLY A 359 -4.82 -3.07 -23.55
N MET A 360 -6.05 -3.48 -23.87
CA MET A 360 -6.33 -4.40 -24.97
C MET A 360 -6.50 -3.65 -26.30
N LEU A 361 -6.05 -4.27 -27.38
CA LEU A 361 -6.22 -3.70 -28.72
C LEU A 361 -7.66 -3.87 -29.19
N THR A 362 -8.20 -2.85 -29.86
CA THR A 362 -9.44 -3.03 -30.63
C THR A 362 -9.23 -4.07 -31.73
N VAL A 363 -10.31 -4.65 -32.27
CA VAL A 363 -10.22 -5.63 -33.38
C VAL A 363 -9.43 -5.04 -34.56
N ASP A 364 -9.70 -3.79 -34.94
CA ASP A 364 -9.01 -3.12 -36.05
C ASP A 364 -7.51 -2.89 -35.73
N GLN A 365 -7.17 -2.52 -34.49
CA GLN A 365 -5.77 -2.39 -34.05
C GLN A 365 -5.04 -3.75 -34.00
N ALA A 366 -5.72 -4.81 -33.56
CA ALA A 366 -5.18 -6.16 -33.54
C ALA A 366 -4.93 -6.69 -34.97
N LEU A 367 -5.81 -6.37 -35.92
CA LEU A 367 -5.61 -6.70 -37.34
C LEU A 367 -4.43 -5.94 -37.95
N VAL A 368 -4.24 -4.66 -37.61
CA VAL A 368 -3.04 -3.90 -37.98
C VAL A 368 -1.80 -4.52 -37.35
N LYS A 369 -1.84 -4.89 -36.07
CA LYS A 369 -0.74 -5.59 -35.38
C LYS A 369 -0.37 -6.89 -36.06
N GLN A 370 -1.35 -7.72 -36.39
CA GLN A 370 -1.14 -8.97 -37.11
C GLN A 370 -0.54 -8.73 -38.51
N ALA A 371 -1.01 -7.72 -39.24
CA ALA A 371 -0.43 -7.37 -40.55
C ALA A 371 1.01 -6.85 -40.43
N TRP A 372 1.28 -6.03 -39.40
CA TRP A 372 2.60 -5.52 -39.09
C TRP A 372 3.57 -6.65 -38.74
N GLU A 373 3.16 -7.61 -37.91
CA GLU A 373 3.96 -8.79 -37.56
C GLU A 373 4.28 -9.63 -38.79
N ARG A 374 3.31 -9.86 -39.69
CA ARG A 374 3.54 -10.60 -40.94
C ARG A 374 4.54 -9.89 -41.86
N VAL A 375 4.37 -8.59 -42.10
CA VAL A 375 5.30 -7.78 -42.92
C VAL A 375 6.69 -7.75 -42.28
N SER A 376 6.77 -7.51 -40.97
CA SER A 376 8.04 -7.45 -40.23
C SER A 376 8.78 -8.77 -40.30
N ASN A 377 8.10 -9.88 -40.00
CA ASN A 377 8.70 -11.22 -40.08
C ASN A 377 9.16 -11.53 -41.50
N ARG A 378 8.33 -11.23 -42.52
CA ARG A 378 8.70 -11.47 -43.92
C ARG A 378 9.93 -10.66 -44.35
N LEU A 379 10.02 -9.40 -43.96
CA LEU A 379 11.18 -8.56 -44.27
C LEU A 379 12.44 -9.04 -43.53
N VAL A 380 12.32 -9.44 -42.27
CA VAL A 380 13.43 -10.03 -41.50
C VAL A 380 13.90 -11.33 -42.15
N ASP A 381 12.98 -12.22 -42.52
CA ASP A 381 13.30 -13.50 -43.17
C ASP A 381 13.92 -13.30 -44.55
N TRP A 382 13.41 -12.35 -45.34
CA TRP A 382 13.98 -12.02 -46.65
C TRP A 382 15.37 -11.40 -46.51
N HIS A 383 15.59 -10.50 -45.55
CA HIS A 383 16.91 -9.96 -45.27
C HIS A 383 17.90 -11.06 -44.86
N LEU A 384 17.48 -11.98 -43.98
CA LEU A 384 18.28 -13.12 -43.58
C LEU A 384 18.63 -14.02 -44.76
N GLN A 385 17.70 -14.25 -45.69
CA GLN A 385 17.98 -15.01 -46.91
C GLN A 385 18.98 -14.30 -47.82
N LEU A 386 18.87 -12.98 -47.98
CA LEU A 386 19.80 -12.18 -48.77
C LEU A 386 21.21 -12.21 -48.17
N ASP A 387 21.30 -12.13 -46.85
CA ASP A 387 22.57 -12.22 -46.11
C ASP A 387 23.18 -13.62 -46.21
N ARG A 388 22.38 -14.67 -46.06
CA ARG A 388 22.82 -16.07 -46.25
C ARG A 388 23.22 -16.40 -47.68
N SER A 389 22.82 -15.58 -48.66
CA SER A 389 23.17 -15.76 -50.07
C SER A 389 24.54 -15.15 -50.41
N LEU A 390 25.19 -14.46 -49.46
CA LEU A 390 26.54 -13.92 -49.64
C LEU A 390 27.60 -15.03 -49.65
N PRO A 391 28.76 -14.82 -50.29
CA PRO A 391 29.85 -15.80 -50.28
C PRO A 391 30.41 -16.01 -48.86
N ALA A 392 30.72 -17.26 -48.52
CA ALA A 392 31.33 -17.59 -47.24
C ALA A 392 32.67 -16.86 -47.04
N PRO A 393 32.93 -16.24 -45.87
CA PRO A 393 32.21 -16.42 -44.61
C PRO A 393 31.10 -15.38 -44.32
N LEU A 394 30.73 -14.50 -45.26
CA LEU A 394 29.73 -13.45 -44.99
C LEU A 394 28.32 -13.99 -44.74
N ASP A 395 27.98 -15.14 -45.32
CA ASP A 395 26.73 -15.87 -45.03
C ASP A 395 26.56 -16.15 -43.52
N THR A 396 27.62 -16.65 -42.88
CA THR A 396 27.63 -16.96 -41.45
C THR A 396 27.58 -15.70 -40.60
N VAL A 397 28.30 -14.64 -41.00
CA VAL A 397 28.27 -13.34 -40.31
C VAL A 397 26.88 -12.71 -40.38
N GLY A 398 26.22 -12.75 -41.55
CA GLY A 398 24.88 -12.22 -41.73
C GLY A 398 23.83 -12.99 -40.94
N ALA A 399 23.91 -14.33 -40.95
CA ALA A 399 23.03 -15.16 -40.12
C ALA A 399 23.18 -14.84 -38.62
N TRP A 400 24.43 -14.73 -38.14
CA TRP A 400 24.71 -14.37 -36.75
C TRP A 400 24.25 -12.94 -36.41
N LEU A 401 24.40 -11.96 -37.32
CA LEU A 401 23.93 -10.60 -37.11
C LEU A 401 22.42 -10.55 -36.83
N HIS A 402 21.63 -11.32 -37.58
CA HIS A 402 20.19 -11.44 -37.35
C HIS A 402 19.86 -12.03 -35.97
N GLU A 403 20.56 -13.08 -35.54
CA GLU A 403 20.38 -13.67 -34.22
C GLU A 403 20.74 -12.68 -33.10
N ALA A 404 21.86 -11.97 -33.25
CA ALA A 404 22.31 -10.97 -32.30
C ALA A 404 21.35 -9.78 -32.20
N GLU A 405 20.87 -9.25 -33.33
CA GLU A 405 19.86 -8.18 -33.34
C GLU A 405 18.54 -8.62 -32.72
N GLY A 406 18.11 -9.87 -33.00
CA GLY A 406 16.95 -10.48 -32.40
C GLY A 406 17.07 -10.53 -30.87
N ALA A 407 18.23 -10.95 -30.35
CA ALA A 407 18.51 -10.97 -28.92
C ALA A 407 18.46 -9.57 -28.29
N LEU A 408 18.99 -8.54 -28.96
CA LEU A 408 18.99 -7.16 -28.47
C LEU A 408 17.61 -6.49 -28.51
N ARG A 409 16.75 -6.90 -29.44
CA ARG A 409 15.38 -6.35 -29.61
C ARG A 409 14.31 -7.19 -28.89
N HIS A 410 14.71 -8.27 -28.22
CA HIS A 410 13.77 -9.18 -27.57
C HIS A 410 13.02 -8.48 -26.43
N GLU A 411 11.69 -8.41 -26.55
CA GLU A 411 10.82 -7.87 -25.50
C GLU A 411 10.38 -9.00 -24.54
N ILE A 412 10.76 -8.87 -23.26
CA ILE A 412 10.32 -9.82 -22.23
C ILE A 412 8.89 -9.51 -21.81
N ILE A 413 8.01 -10.50 -21.93
CA ILE A 413 6.65 -10.43 -21.42
C ILE A 413 6.67 -10.63 -19.90
N VAL A 414 6.42 -9.55 -19.15
CA VAL A 414 6.31 -9.59 -17.69
C VAL A 414 5.01 -10.29 -17.29
N GLN A 415 5.12 -11.32 -16.46
CA GLN A 415 3.97 -12.05 -15.92
C GLN A 415 3.59 -11.51 -14.53
N GLN A 416 2.39 -11.86 -14.03
CA GLN A 416 1.96 -11.43 -12.69
C GLN A 416 2.82 -12.03 -11.57
N ALA A 417 3.33 -13.24 -11.76
CA ALA A 417 4.20 -13.90 -10.79
C ALA A 417 5.68 -13.57 -11.08
N HIS A 418 6.36 -13.00 -10.08
CA HIS A 418 7.73 -12.50 -10.23
C HIS A 418 8.77 -13.62 -10.40
N ASP A 419 8.54 -14.78 -9.80
CA ASP A 419 9.38 -15.98 -9.95
C ASP A 419 9.35 -16.52 -11.38
N ILE A 420 8.17 -16.59 -12.01
CA ILE A 420 8.05 -17.03 -13.41
C ILE A 420 8.72 -16.01 -14.35
N THR A 421 8.55 -14.73 -14.06
CA THR A 421 9.21 -13.66 -14.83
C THR A 421 10.72 -13.74 -14.70
N ALA A 422 11.25 -13.93 -13.48
CA ALA A 422 12.69 -14.06 -13.26
C ALA A 422 13.29 -15.24 -14.03
N ASN A 423 12.64 -16.41 -14.01
CA ASN A 423 13.06 -17.59 -14.78
C ASN A 423 13.01 -17.36 -16.29
N THR A 424 12.02 -16.61 -16.77
CA THR A 424 11.89 -16.26 -18.20
C THR A 424 13.02 -15.34 -18.63
N VAL A 425 13.32 -14.31 -17.83
CA VAL A 425 14.44 -13.39 -18.07
C VAL A 425 15.78 -14.13 -18.02
N HIS A 426 15.98 -15.00 -17.02
CA HIS A 426 17.20 -15.79 -16.87
C HIS A 426 17.50 -16.64 -18.12
N ARG A 427 16.50 -17.39 -18.61
CA ARG A 427 16.66 -18.20 -19.83
C ARG A 427 16.99 -17.34 -21.05
N ALA A 428 16.33 -16.20 -21.22
CA ALA A 428 16.61 -15.27 -22.31
C ALA A 428 18.01 -14.67 -22.19
N LEU A 429 18.43 -14.27 -20.99
CA LEU A 429 19.77 -13.73 -20.74
C LEU A 429 20.87 -14.74 -21.12
N GLU A 430 20.74 -16.01 -20.72
CA GLU A 430 21.74 -17.03 -21.07
C GLU A 430 21.79 -17.28 -22.58
N GLN A 431 20.64 -17.32 -23.26
CA GLN A 431 20.59 -17.40 -24.72
C GLN A 431 21.27 -16.19 -25.39
N HIS A 432 21.01 -14.98 -24.89
CA HIS A 432 21.63 -13.76 -25.43
C HIS A 432 23.14 -13.74 -25.20
N LYS A 433 23.61 -14.22 -24.04
CA LYS A 433 25.05 -14.37 -23.73
C LYS A 433 25.74 -15.33 -24.71
N ASP A 434 25.11 -16.46 -25.00
CA ASP A 434 25.65 -17.46 -25.92
C ASP A 434 25.82 -16.89 -27.34
N VAL A 435 24.80 -16.18 -27.86
CA VAL A 435 24.84 -15.53 -29.19
C VAL A 435 25.90 -14.42 -29.23
N LEU A 436 25.99 -13.60 -28.19
CA LEU A 436 26.91 -12.46 -28.16
C LEU A 436 28.36 -12.84 -27.86
N LYS A 437 28.62 -14.06 -27.40
CA LYS A 437 29.98 -14.58 -27.13
C LYS A 437 30.87 -14.60 -28.38
N SER A 438 30.29 -14.76 -29.56
CA SER A 438 31.00 -14.76 -30.85
C SER A 438 31.09 -13.38 -31.52
N LEU A 439 30.71 -12.29 -30.83
CA LEU A 439 30.74 -10.93 -31.38
C LEU A 439 32.11 -10.54 -31.94
N GLU A 440 33.16 -10.67 -31.13
CA GLU A 440 34.52 -10.25 -31.53
C GLU A 440 35.04 -11.02 -32.75
N SER A 441 34.77 -12.34 -32.82
CA SER A 441 35.22 -13.15 -33.95
C SER A 441 34.53 -12.75 -35.25
N HIS A 442 33.20 -12.55 -35.23
CA HIS A 442 32.46 -12.14 -36.43
C HIS A 442 32.82 -10.70 -36.85
N GLN A 443 33.04 -9.80 -35.88
CA GLN A 443 33.46 -8.44 -36.15
C GLN A 443 34.82 -8.39 -36.86
N GLN A 444 35.80 -9.19 -36.41
CA GLN A 444 37.12 -9.26 -37.05
C GLN A 444 37.06 -9.82 -38.47
N VAL A 445 36.26 -10.86 -38.70
CA VAL A 445 36.04 -11.44 -40.04
C VAL A 445 35.41 -10.38 -40.96
N PHE A 446 34.37 -9.72 -40.50
CA PHE A 446 33.65 -8.70 -41.26
C PHE A 446 34.53 -7.50 -41.60
N GLN A 447 35.34 -6.98 -40.66
CA GLN A 447 36.20 -5.81 -40.89
C GLN A 447 37.23 -6.04 -42.01
N ARG A 448 37.77 -7.26 -42.14
CA ARG A 448 38.70 -7.61 -43.23
C ARG A 448 37.98 -7.54 -44.58
N ILE A 449 36.85 -8.22 -44.68
CA ILE A 449 36.06 -8.32 -45.92
C ILE A 449 35.47 -6.97 -46.33
N HIS A 450 35.01 -6.17 -45.36
CA HIS A 450 34.48 -4.83 -45.60
C HIS A 450 35.51 -3.90 -46.26
N LYS A 451 36.80 -4.08 -45.93
CA LYS A 451 37.89 -3.33 -46.55
C LYS A 451 38.17 -3.77 -47.98
N ASP A 452 38.08 -5.07 -48.24
CA ASP A 452 38.39 -5.69 -49.54
C ASP A 452 37.22 -5.64 -50.53
N ARG A 453 35.99 -5.38 -50.05
CA ARG A 453 34.72 -5.29 -50.81
C ARG A 453 34.39 -6.52 -51.66
N SER A 454 35.10 -7.61 -51.43
CA SER A 454 34.97 -8.86 -52.16
C SER A 454 35.40 -10.02 -51.28
N VAL A 455 34.90 -11.21 -51.61
CA VAL A 455 35.26 -12.47 -50.95
C VAL A 455 35.71 -13.43 -52.05
N ASP A 456 36.95 -13.90 -51.97
CA ASP A 456 37.57 -14.75 -53.00
C ASP A 456 37.40 -14.23 -54.44
N GLY A 457 37.45 -12.89 -54.60
CA GLY A 457 37.29 -12.22 -55.90
C GLY A 457 35.84 -12.03 -56.36
N VAL A 458 34.85 -12.53 -55.62
CA VAL A 458 33.43 -12.24 -55.85
C VAL A 458 33.07 -10.90 -55.22
N PRO A 459 32.65 -9.89 -56.00
CA PRO A 459 32.27 -8.59 -55.46
C PRO A 459 30.97 -8.71 -54.64
N VAL A 460 30.95 -8.05 -53.49
CA VAL A 460 29.78 -7.99 -52.60
C VAL A 460 28.97 -6.72 -52.91
N PRO A 461 27.62 -6.77 -52.93
CA PRO A 461 26.82 -5.57 -53.13
C PRO A 461 27.17 -4.47 -52.10
N PRO A 462 27.54 -3.25 -52.54
CA PRO A 462 28.06 -2.22 -51.63
C PRO A 462 27.01 -1.76 -50.61
N ASP A 463 25.74 -1.68 -51.02
CA ASP A 463 24.64 -1.28 -50.15
C ASP A 463 24.37 -2.29 -49.04
N GLN A 464 24.49 -3.60 -49.33
CA GLN A 464 24.33 -4.67 -48.34
C GLN A 464 25.51 -4.71 -47.37
N LEU A 465 26.73 -4.54 -47.90
CA LEU A 465 27.94 -4.50 -47.08
C LEU A 465 27.93 -3.30 -46.12
N GLN A 466 27.41 -2.15 -46.55
CA GLN A 466 27.23 -0.97 -45.71
C GLN A 466 26.15 -1.17 -44.64
N ASP A 467 25.01 -1.74 -44.99
CA ASP A 467 23.94 -2.08 -44.04
C ASP A 467 24.43 -3.06 -42.95
N MET A 468 25.13 -4.13 -43.34
CA MET A 468 25.76 -5.05 -42.40
C MET A 468 26.75 -4.34 -41.46
N ALA A 469 27.47 -3.32 -41.93
CA ALA A 469 28.39 -2.54 -41.10
C ALA A 469 27.66 -1.70 -40.05
N GLU A 470 26.54 -1.08 -40.42
CA GLU A 470 25.68 -0.32 -39.51
C GLU A 470 25.08 -1.22 -38.44
N ARG A 471 24.60 -2.40 -38.84
CA ARG A 471 24.07 -3.44 -37.95
C ARG A 471 25.12 -3.99 -37.01
N MET A 472 26.32 -4.31 -37.51
CA MET A 472 27.46 -4.73 -36.68
C MET A 472 27.84 -3.67 -35.65
N ASN A 473 27.84 -2.39 -36.03
CA ASN A 473 28.11 -1.29 -35.11
C ASN A 473 27.01 -1.17 -34.05
N PHE A 474 25.73 -1.30 -34.43
CA PHE A 474 24.62 -1.33 -33.49
C PHE A 474 24.76 -2.48 -32.47
N VAL A 475 25.03 -3.70 -32.92
CA VAL A 475 25.23 -4.85 -32.04
C VAL A 475 26.42 -4.63 -31.11
N SER A 476 27.55 -4.16 -31.65
CA SER A 476 28.77 -3.91 -30.88
C SER A 476 28.57 -2.87 -29.78
N THR A 477 27.84 -1.79 -30.06
CA THR A 477 27.62 -0.69 -29.10
C THR A 477 26.50 -0.97 -28.11
N SER A 478 25.52 -1.79 -28.48
CA SER A 478 24.34 -2.07 -27.65
C SER A 478 24.45 -3.32 -26.78
N SER A 479 25.35 -4.26 -27.12
CA SER A 479 25.49 -5.56 -26.45
C SER A 479 25.71 -5.47 -24.94
N SER A 480 26.68 -4.66 -24.51
CA SER A 480 27.02 -4.50 -23.09
C SER A 480 25.88 -3.86 -22.28
N ILE A 481 25.23 -2.84 -22.85
CA ILE A 481 24.06 -2.17 -22.25
C ILE A 481 22.92 -3.17 -22.08
N HIS A 482 22.62 -3.95 -23.13
CA HIS A 482 21.55 -4.94 -23.11
C HIS A 482 21.78 -6.03 -22.06
N LEU A 483 22.98 -6.61 -22.02
CA LEU A 483 23.30 -7.65 -21.05
C LEU A 483 23.21 -7.12 -19.61
N ALA A 484 23.73 -5.92 -19.35
CA ALA A 484 23.62 -5.28 -18.04
C ALA A 484 22.16 -5.01 -17.64
N ARG A 485 21.33 -4.54 -18.60
CA ARG A 485 19.89 -4.34 -18.39
C ARG A 485 19.16 -5.64 -18.06
N MET A 486 19.47 -6.71 -18.79
CA MET A 486 18.85 -8.02 -18.60
C MET A 486 19.24 -8.65 -17.26
N GLU A 487 20.51 -8.56 -16.85
CA GLU A 487 20.98 -9.00 -15.53
C GLU A 487 20.31 -8.23 -14.39
N TYR A 488 20.14 -6.91 -14.54
CA TYR A 488 19.39 -6.11 -13.58
C TYR A 488 17.92 -6.54 -13.53
N LEU A 489 17.28 -6.76 -14.68
CA LEU A 489 15.87 -7.17 -14.75
C LEU A 489 15.64 -8.54 -14.09
N GLU A 490 16.55 -9.48 -14.27
CA GLU A 490 16.53 -10.79 -13.60
C GLU A 490 16.61 -10.62 -12.08
N ASN A 491 17.63 -9.92 -11.59
CA ASN A 491 17.83 -9.70 -10.16
C ASN A 491 16.67 -8.91 -9.53
N LYS A 492 16.10 -7.96 -10.26
CA LYS A 492 14.93 -7.19 -9.86
C LYS A 492 13.75 -8.13 -9.57
N HIS A 493 13.44 -9.04 -10.49
CA HIS A 493 12.31 -9.95 -10.32
C HIS A 493 12.58 -11.04 -9.27
N HIS A 494 13.82 -11.54 -9.15
CA HIS A 494 14.20 -12.42 -8.04
C HIS A 494 13.99 -11.75 -6.67
N MET A 495 14.41 -10.49 -6.52
CA MET A 495 14.20 -9.75 -5.28
C MET A 495 12.71 -9.55 -4.97
N GLN A 496 11.91 -9.18 -5.97
CA GLN A 496 10.46 -9.04 -5.79
C GLN A 496 9.81 -10.35 -5.38
N ALA A 497 10.14 -11.47 -6.04
CA ALA A 497 9.62 -12.78 -5.70
C ALA A 497 9.97 -13.19 -4.26
N PHE A 498 11.20 -12.92 -3.83
CA PHE A 498 11.63 -13.19 -2.46
C PHE A 498 10.84 -12.37 -1.43
N LEU A 499 10.67 -11.06 -1.67
CA LEU A 499 9.91 -10.19 -0.77
C LEU A 499 8.44 -10.60 -0.70
N THR A 500 7.81 -10.95 -1.84
CA THR A 500 6.43 -11.46 -1.87
C THR A 500 6.28 -12.78 -1.11
N LEU A 501 7.23 -13.71 -1.25
CA LEU A 501 7.24 -14.96 -0.50
C LEU A 501 7.34 -14.71 1.01
N ALA A 502 8.24 -13.80 1.41
CA ALA A 502 8.45 -13.43 2.81
C ALA A 502 7.20 -12.77 3.41
N GLU A 503 6.53 -11.87 2.69
CA GLU A 503 5.25 -11.28 3.10
C GLU A 503 4.15 -12.34 3.25
N SER A 504 4.06 -13.29 2.32
CA SER A 504 3.10 -14.39 2.40
C SER A 504 3.33 -15.25 3.64
N LYS A 505 4.60 -15.58 3.94
CA LYS A 505 4.96 -16.31 5.16
C LYS A 505 4.63 -15.53 6.42
N LEU A 506 4.98 -14.25 6.46
CA LEU A 506 4.67 -13.39 7.60
C LEU A 506 3.16 -13.33 7.87
N LYS A 507 2.34 -13.14 6.83
CA LYS A 507 0.88 -13.16 6.93
C LYS A 507 0.34 -14.47 7.50
N SER A 508 1.02 -15.60 7.26
CA SER A 508 0.63 -16.90 7.83
C SER A 508 0.99 -17.08 9.31
N TRP A 509 1.89 -16.25 9.85
CA TRP A 509 2.34 -16.33 11.24
C TRP A 509 1.71 -15.28 12.16
N ILE A 510 1.26 -14.14 11.62
CA ILE A 510 0.58 -13.07 12.39
C ILE A 510 -0.95 -13.22 12.32
N ILE A 511 -1.44 -14.45 12.29
CA ILE A 511 -2.88 -14.73 12.40
C ILE A 511 -3.29 -14.90 13.87
N LYS A 512 -4.60 -14.98 14.12
CA LYS A 512 -5.11 -15.45 15.42
C LYS A 512 -4.71 -16.91 15.62
N TYR A 513 -4.30 -17.24 16.84
CA TYR A 513 -3.68 -18.52 17.14
C TYR A 513 -4.68 -19.63 17.46
N GLY A 514 -4.36 -20.87 17.10
CA GLY A 514 -5.14 -22.03 17.49
C GLY A 514 -4.77 -22.57 18.87
N ARG A 515 -5.05 -23.85 19.10
CA ARG A 515 -4.58 -24.60 20.27
C ARG A 515 -3.06 -24.73 20.28
N GLN A 516 -2.49 -25.06 21.45
CA GLN A 516 -1.05 -25.18 21.68
C GLN A 516 -0.30 -25.92 20.57
N GLU A 517 -0.73 -27.13 20.20
CA GLU A 517 -0.09 -27.94 19.14
C GLU A 517 0.00 -27.21 17.78
N SER A 518 -1.03 -26.44 17.43
CA SER A 518 -1.04 -25.66 16.20
C SER A 518 -0.04 -24.50 16.25
N VAL A 519 0.14 -23.88 17.42
CA VAL A 519 1.11 -22.80 17.64
C VAL A 519 2.53 -23.35 17.62
N GLU A 520 2.76 -24.54 18.19
CA GLU A 520 4.04 -25.25 18.13
C GLU A 520 4.42 -25.59 16.68
N LEU A 521 3.47 -26.07 15.87
CA LEU A 521 3.69 -26.31 14.45
C LEU A 521 4.07 -25.02 13.71
N MET A 522 3.43 -23.90 14.05
CA MET A 522 3.72 -22.59 13.48
C MET A 522 5.12 -22.10 13.86
N LEU A 523 5.53 -22.27 15.12
CA LEU A 523 6.88 -21.94 15.59
C LEU A 523 7.93 -22.81 14.90
N ASN A 524 7.68 -24.11 14.72
CA ASN A 524 8.55 -24.99 13.96
C ASN A 524 8.68 -24.57 12.49
N ASN A 525 7.58 -24.13 11.88
CA ASN A 525 7.58 -23.60 10.51
C ASN A 525 8.43 -22.33 10.41
N TYR A 526 8.27 -21.41 11.38
CA TYR A 526 9.06 -20.20 11.50
C TYR A 526 10.56 -20.50 11.63
N VAL A 527 10.95 -21.33 12.60
CA VAL A 527 12.35 -21.71 12.84
C VAL A 527 12.96 -22.38 11.61
N SER A 528 12.20 -23.27 10.96
CA SER A 528 12.66 -23.92 9.73
C SER A 528 12.89 -22.93 8.59
N PHE A 529 12.03 -21.92 8.42
CA PHE A 529 12.15 -20.97 7.33
C PHE A 529 13.17 -19.86 7.62
N VAL A 530 13.21 -19.34 8.85
CA VAL A 530 14.06 -18.21 9.19
C VAL A 530 15.47 -18.65 9.52
N GLU A 531 15.61 -19.65 10.38
CA GLU A 531 16.92 -20.08 10.91
C GLU A 531 17.54 -21.14 10.00
N LYS A 532 16.86 -22.27 9.78
CA LYS A 532 17.45 -23.39 9.01
C LYS A 532 17.68 -23.05 7.54
N GLN A 533 16.86 -22.16 6.97
CA GLN A 533 17.02 -21.72 5.59
C GLN A 533 17.80 -20.40 5.45
N HIS A 534 18.41 -19.88 6.52
CA HIS A 534 19.25 -18.68 6.49
C HIS A 534 18.57 -17.50 5.77
N PHE A 535 17.34 -17.18 6.18
CA PHE A 535 16.46 -16.25 5.48
C PHE A 535 17.09 -14.85 5.33
N PHE A 536 17.72 -14.33 6.39
CA PHE A 536 18.32 -13.01 6.39
C PHE A 536 19.60 -12.97 5.55
N GLU A 537 20.41 -14.03 5.56
CA GLU A 537 21.61 -14.14 4.74
C GLU A 537 21.25 -14.24 3.25
N LYS A 538 20.19 -14.97 2.91
CA LYS A 538 19.68 -15.04 1.52
C LYS A 538 19.31 -13.66 0.99
N TYR A 539 18.59 -12.86 1.78
CA TYR A 539 18.28 -11.47 1.41
C TYR A 539 19.56 -10.68 1.09
N GLU A 540 20.56 -10.75 1.98
CA GLU A 540 21.79 -9.98 1.81
C GLU A 540 22.53 -10.36 0.52
N VAL A 541 22.62 -11.66 0.21
CA VAL A 541 23.22 -12.15 -1.04
C VAL A 541 22.46 -11.63 -2.26
N MET A 542 21.13 -11.75 -2.28
CA MET A 542 20.32 -11.26 -3.41
C MET A 542 20.37 -9.74 -3.55
N PHE A 543 20.36 -9.01 -2.44
CA PHE A 543 20.44 -7.56 -2.44
C PHE A 543 21.79 -7.07 -2.96
N GLN A 544 22.88 -7.74 -2.61
CA GLN A 544 24.20 -7.45 -3.17
C GLN A 544 24.27 -7.73 -4.68
N SER A 545 23.68 -8.84 -5.16
CA SER A 545 23.59 -9.15 -6.58
C SER A 545 22.79 -8.09 -7.35
N LEU A 546 21.62 -7.72 -6.82
CA LEU A 546 20.78 -6.65 -7.36
C LEU A 546 21.53 -5.31 -7.40
N LYS A 547 22.25 -4.96 -6.34
CA LYS A 547 23.03 -3.73 -6.28
C LYS A 547 24.12 -3.69 -7.35
N ARG A 548 24.90 -4.77 -7.50
CA ARG A 548 25.97 -4.85 -8.50
C ARG A 548 25.43 -4.74 -9.93
N SER A 549 24.36 -5.47 -10.24
CA SER A 549 23.72 -5.42 -11.57
C SER A 549 23.07 -4.06 -11.85
N ALA A 550 22.47 -3.41 -10.85
CA ALA A 550 21.93 -2.06 -10.96
C ALA A 550 23.03 -1.02 -11.25
N GLU A 551 24.16 -1.09 -10.52
CA GLU A 551 25.32 -0.21 -10.73
C GLU A 551 25.93 -0.41 -12.12
N ALA A 552 26.07 -1.66 -12.56
CA ALA A 552 26.54 -2.00 -13.90
C ALA A 552 25.61 -1.40 -14.97
N TYR A 553 24.30 -1.64 -14.87
CA TYR A 553 23.33 -1.11 -15.83
C TYR A 553 23.35 0.42 -15.92
N VAL A 554 23.33 1.10 -14.77
CA VAL A 554 23.39 2.58 -14.71
C VAL A 554 24.70 3.13 -15.27
N SER A 555 25.83 2.47 -15.00
CA SER A 555 27.14 2.94 -15.44
C SER A 555 27.33 2.90 -16.97
N VAL A 556 26.70 1.95 -17.65
CA VAL A 556 26.82 1.78 -19.10
C VAL A 556 25.73 2.56 -19.85
N ASP A 557 24.55 2.74 -19.25
CA ASP A 557 23.42 3.51 -19.82
C ASP A 557 23.40 4.98 -19.35
N SER A 558 24.46 5.73 -19.66
CA SER A 558 24.61 7.15 -19.27
C SER A 558 23.70 8.13 -20.03
N SER A 559 22.83 7.63 -20.93
CA SER A 559 22.07 8.46 -21.87
C SER A 559 20.61 8.70 -21.46
N VAL A 560 20.06 7.93 -20.51
CA VAL A 560 18.62 7.98 -20.14
C VAL A 560 18.42 8.24 -18.64
N ASP A 561 18.21 9.50 -18.27
CA ASP A 561 17.95 9.96 -16.89
C ASP A 561 16.70 9.30 -16.26
N GLU A 562 15.72 8.90 -17.08
CA GLU A 562 14.53 8.17 -16.64
C GLU A 562 14.83 6.75 -16.14
N GLY A 563 15.78 6.04 -16.77
CA GLY A 563 16.20 4.69 -16.39
C GLY A 563 16.90 4.68 -15.04
N GLU A 564 17.84 5.61 -14.84
CA GLU A 564 18.59 5.75 -13.59
C GLU A 564 17.69 6.15 -12.41
N MET A 565 16.75 7.08 -12.63
CA MET A 565 15.74 7.43 -11.63
C MET A 565 14.84 6.23 -11.28
N GLY A 566 14.47 5.41 -12.27
CA GLY A 566 13.70 4.19 -12.08
C GLY A 566 14.42 3.16 -11.21
N VAL A 567 15.69 2.89 -11.51
CA VAL A 567 16.55 1.98 -10.71
C VAL A 567 16.69 2.49 -9.28
N ARG A 568 17.01 3.78 -9.09
CA ARG A 568 17.13 4.39 -7.75
C ARG A 568 15.84 4.32 -6.95
N ARG A 569 14.69 4.53 -7.61
CA ARG A 569 13.37 4.42 -6.97
C ARG A 569 13.15 2.99 -6.47
N PHE A 570 13.32 2.00 -7.33
CA PHE A 570 13.14 0.59 -6.99
C PHE A 570 14.07 0.15 -5.85
N MET A 571 15.35 0.53 -5.89
CA MET A 571 16.31 0.20 -4.83
C MET A 571 15.88 0.76 -3.47
N ARG A 572 15.33 1.99 -3.43
CA ARG A 572 14.78 2.57 -2.20
C ARG A 572 13.57 1.78 -1.70
N GLU A 573 12.66 1.42 -2.60
CA GLU A 573 11.47 0.62 -2.27
C GLU A 573 11.86 -0.70 -1.60
N VAL A 574 12.79 -1.45 -2.21
CA VAL A 574 13.32 -2.71 -1.65
C VAL A 574 13.87 -2.52 -0.23
N VAL A 575 14.71 -1.49 -0.01
CA VAL A 575 15.29 -1.21 1.31
C VAL A 575 14.21 -0.84 2.33
N THR A 576 13.22 -0.04 1.93
CA THR A 576 12.12 0.36 2.84
C THR A 576 11.22 -0.81 3.20
N GLN A 577 10.87 -1.64 2.21
CA GLN A 577 10.05 -2.84 2.39
C GLN A 577 10.77 -3.85 3.29
N TRP A 578 12.06 -4.09 3.05
CA TRP A 578 12.87 -4.98 3.87
C TRP A 578 12.99 -4.52 5.32
N ARG A 579 13.13 -3.20 5.58
CA ARG A 579 13.17 -2.69 6.96
C ARG A 579 11.91 -3.07 7.73
N SER A 580 10.72 -2.82 7.17
CA SER A 580 9.45 -3.20 7.82
C SER A 580 9.35 -4.71 7.99
N LEU A 581 9.51 -5.43 6.89
CA LEU A 581 9.33 -6.88 6.83
C LEU A 581 10.29 -7.62 7.78
N SER A 582 11.55 -7.20 7.83
CA SER A 582 12.56 -7.83 8.68
C SER A 582 12.38 -7.51 10.16
N MET A 583 11.74 -6.40 10.53
CA MET A 583 11.35 -6.13 11.92
C MET A 583 10.18 -7.02 12.33
N GLU A 584 9.16 -7.13 11.49
CA GLU A 584 7.98 -7.97 11.77
C GLU A 584 8.34 -9.46 11.81
N VAL A 585 9.15 -9.97 10.88
CA VAL A 585 9.63 -11.36 10.93
C VAL A 585 10.42 -11.63 12.21
N ARG A 586 11.17 -10.66 12.75
CA ARG A 586 11.89 -10.85 14.03
C ARG A 586 10.97 -10.87 15.24
N SER A 587 9.84 -10.17 15.21
CA SER A 587 8.90 -10.12 16.34
C SER A 587 8.03 -11.37 16.44
N VAL A 588 7.77 -12.08 15.33
CA VAL A 588 6.94 -13.29 15.29
C VAL A 588 7.37 -14.33 16.33
N ARG A 589 8.68 -14.61 16.43
CA ARG A 589 9.20 -15.63 17.36
C ARG A 589 8.80 -15.36 18.80
N SER A 590 9.03 -14.13 19.25
CA SER A 590 8.71 -13.71 20.62
C SER A 590 7.22 -13.86 20.92
N MET A 591 6.35 -13.53 19.97
CA MET A 591 4.90 -13.67 20.15
C MET A 591 4.46 -15.14 20.20
N LEU A 592 5.02 -16.00 19.33
CA LEU A 592 4.72 -17.43 19.35
C LEU A 592 5.18 -18.08 20.66
N GLU A 593 6.38 -17.75 21.13
CA GLU A 593 6.92 -18.23 22.42
C GLU A 593 6.07 -17.71 23.60
N GLU A 594 5.61 -16.46 23.56
CA GLU A 594 4.73 -15.89 24.59
C GLU A 594 3.36 -16.59 24.63
N VAL A 595 2.76 -16.90 23.49
CA VAL A 595 1.51 -17.65 23.41
C VAL A 595 1.68 -19.07 23.95
N LEU A 596 2.77 -19.75 23.61
CA LEU A 596 3.06 -21.10 24.13
C LEU A 596 3.29 -21.09 25.64
N SER A 597 4.03 -20.10 26.16
CA SER A 597 4.24 -19.96 27.60
C SER A 597 2.93 -19.71 28.35
N ASN A 598 2.01 -18.93 27.77
CA ASN A 598 0.67 -18.73 28.36
C ASN A 598 -0.19 -20.00 28.28
N TRP A 599 -0.08 -20.81 27.21
CA TRP A 599 -0.73 -22.13 27.14
C TRP A 599 -0.22 -23.08 28.22
N GLU A 600 1.10 -23.18 28.40
CA GLU A 600 1.71 -24.01 29.44
C GLU A 600 1.28 -23.54 30.84
N ARG A 601 1.30 -22.24 31.09
CA ARG A 601 0.84 -21.66 32.36
C ARG A 601 -0.64 -21.91 32.61
N TYR A 602 -1.49 -21.69 31.61
CA TYR A 602 -2.93 -21.92 31.71
C TYR A 602 -3.24 -23.39 31.99
N THR A 603 -2.69 -24.31 31.20
CA THR A 603 -2.94 -25.76 31.35
C THR A 603 -2.45 -26.28 32.70
N SER A 604 -1.25 -25.88 33.14
CA SER A 604 -0.68 -26.26 34.44
C SER A 604 -1.51 -25.72 35.61
N THR A 605 -1.87 -24.43 35.59
CA THR A 605 -2.68 -23.81 36.66
C THR A 605 -4.11 -24.34 36.71
N VAL A 606 -4.73 -24.63 35.56
CA VAL A 606 -6.05 -25.26 35.52
C VAL A 606 -5.99 -26.66 36.14
N ALA A 607 -5.01 -27.47 35.77
CA ALA A 607 -4.89 -28.85 36.26
C ALA A 607 -4.68 -28.88 37.78
N SER A 608 -3.78 -28.03 38.31
CA SER A 608 -3.53 -27.95 39.75
C SER A 608 -4.72 -27.39 40.53
N LEU A 609 -5.36 -26.33 40.02
CA LEU A 609 -6.50 -25.69 40.67
C LEU A 609 -7.74 -26.60 40.66
N GLN A 610 -7.97 -27.35 39.58
CA GLN A 610 -9.06 -28.33 39.52
C GLN A 610 -8.92 -29.41 40.58
N ALA A 611 -7.73 -30.03 40.66
CA ALA A 611 -7.46 -31.05 41.67
C ALA A 611 -7.63 -30.50 43.09
N TRP A 612 -7.10 -29.30 43.35
CA TRP A 612 -7.27 -28.67 44.66
C TRP A 612 -8.72 -28.30 44.98
N LEU A 613 -9.49 -27.82 44.01
CA LEU A 613 -10.91 -27.50 44.21
C LEU A 613 -11.73 -28.74 44.55
N GLU A 614 -11.43 -29.89 43.93
CA GLU A 614 -12.07 -31.17 44.25
C GLU A 614 -11.79 -31.58 45.71
N ASP A 615 -10.52 -31.58 46.13
CA ASP A 615 -10.14 -31.86 47.52
C ASP A 615 -10.77 -30.85 48.50
N ALA A 616 -10.79 -29.57 48.14
CA ALA A 616 -11.32 -28.50 48.97
C ALA A 616 -12.84 -28.65 49.17
N GLU A 617 -13.58 -29.01 48.13
CA GLU A 617 -15.03 -29.27 48.18
C GLU A 617 -15.35 -30.46 49.11
N GLU A 618 -14.50 -31.51 49.16
CA GLU A 618 -14.65 -32.61 50.11
C GLU A 618 -14.38 -32.18 51.56
N VAL A 619 -13.32 -31.37 51.76
CA VAL A 619 -12.92 -30.86 53.09
C VAL A 619 -13.95 -29.92 53.70
N LEU A 620 -14.81 -29.27 52.89
CA LEU A 620 -15.90 -28.42 53.40
C LEU A 620 -16.87 -29.15 54.35
N ASN A 621 -16.99 -30.46 54.26
CA ASN A 621 -17.85 -31.27 55.14
C ASN A 621 -17.12 -31.82 56.38
N GLN A 622 -15.84 -31.52 56.55
CA GLN A 622 -15.01 -32.01 57.64
C GLN A 622 -15.06 -31.09 58.88
N PRO A 623 -14.60 -31.57 60.05
CA PRO A 623 -14.46 -30.76 61.26
C PRO A 623 -13.51 -29.57 61.11
N GLU A 624 -13.71 -28.53 61.93
CA GLU A 624 -13.03 -27.23 61.83
C GLU A 624 -11.50 -27.29 61.91
N ASN A 625 -10.94 -28.25 62.65
CA ASN A 625 -9.50 -28.45 62.76
C ASN A 625 -8.88 -28.94 61.44
N VAL A 626 -9.60 -29.77 60.68
CA VAL A 626 -9.15 -30.27 59.37
C VAL A 626 -9.22 -29.15 58.33
N LYS A 627 -10.30 -28.36 58.35
CA LYS A 627 -10.47 -27.18 57.49
C LYS A 627 -9.35 -26.17 57.67
N ARG A 628 -9.02 -25.83 58.92
CA ARG A 628 -7.96 -24.86 59.22
C ARG A 628 -6.60 -25.30 58.68
N GLU A 629 -6.27 -26.58 58.82
CA GLU A 629 -4.99 -27.10 58.34
C GLU A 629 -4.93 -27.11 56.80
N PHE A 630 -6.00 -27.56 56.13
CA PHE A 630 -6.05 -27.61 54.67
C PHE A 630 -6.02 -26.21 54.02
N PHE A 631 -6.82 -25.26 54.54
CA PHE A 631 -6.92 -23.90 54.00
C PHE A 631 -5.80 -22.96 54.46
N ARG A 632 -4.80 -23.45 55.20
CA ARG A 632 -3.65 -22.64 55.63
C ARG A 632 -2.91 -21.99 54.46
N ASN A 633 -2.81 -22.71 53.33
CA ASN A 633 -2.14 -22.22 52.12
C ASN A 633 -3.11 -21.57 51.11
N LEU A 634 -4.27 -21.06 51.56
CA LEU A 634 -5.28 -20.48 50.66
C LEU A 634 -4.74 -19.30 49.83
N SER A 635 -3.79 -18.52 50.37
CA SER A 635 -3.13 -17.41 49.67
C SER A 635 -2.40 -17.88 48.39
N HIS A 636 -1.68 -19.00 48.45
CA HIS A 636 -1.04 -19.58 47.28
C HIS A 636 -2.04 -19.92 46.17
N TRP A 637 -3.20 -20.47 46.55
CA TRP A 637 -4.25 -20.82 45.59
C TRP A 637 -4.99 -19.60 45.04
N MET A 638 -5.07 -18.50 45.80
CA MET A 638 -5.53 -17.22 45.28
C MET A 638 -4.59 -16.70 44.16
N ASP A 639 -3.27 -16.83 44.35
CA ASP A 639 -2.28 -16.46 43.34
C ASP A 639 -2.37 -17.38 42.10
N GLN A 640 -2.54 -18.68 42.29
CA GLN A 640 -2.74 -19.64 41.19
C GLN A 640 -4.01 -19.33 40.38
N HIS A 641 -5.13 -19.03 41.07
CA HIS A 641 -6.37 -18.63 40.42
C HIS A 641 -6.22 -17.31 39.64
N ALA A 642 -5.50 -16.32 40.18
CA ALA A 642 -5.19 -15.09 39.46
C ALA A 642 -4.32 -15.37 38.22
N ALA A 643 -3.27 -16.18 38.37
CA ALA A 643 -2.37 -16.55 37.28
C ALA A 643 -3.08 -17.30 36.14
N MET A 644 -4.01 -18.20 36.48
CA MET A 644 -4.89 -18.90 35.52
C MET A 644 -5.73 -17.90 34.72
N ASN A 645 -6.38 -16.95 35.40
CA ASN A 645 -7.23 -15.96 34.76
C ASN A 645 -6.44 -15.03 33.85
N ASP A 646 -5.27 -14.57 34.27
CA ASP A 646 -4.39 -13.73 33.47
C ASP A 646 -3.93 -14.45 32.18
N ALA A 647 -3.50 -15.71 32.30
CA ALA A 647 -3.08 -16.51 31.15
C ALA A 647 -4.27 -16.81 30.22
N GLY A 648 -5.41 -17.21 30.78
CA GLY A 648 -6.62 -17.48 30.01
C GLY A 648 -7.16 -16.26 29.28
N ASN A 649 -7.14 -15.08 29.90
CA ASN A 649 -7.54 -13.83 29.26
C ASN A 649 -6.58 -13.44 28.13
N PHE A 650 -5.27 -13.60 28.31
CA PHE A 650 -4.30 -13.40 27.24
C PHE A 650 -4.58 -14.33 26.04
N LEU A 651 -4.82 -15.62 26.31
CA LEU A 651 -5.12 -16.59 25.26
C LEU A 651 -6.44 -16.27 24.54
N ILE A 652 -7.47 -15.84 25.27
CA ILE A 652 -8.75 -15.36 24.68
C ILE A 652 -8.53 -14.14 23.77
N GLU A 653 -7.62 -13.23 24.14
CA GLU A 653 -7.33 -12.05 23.31
C GLU A 653 -6.53 -12.42 22.04
N THR A 654 -5.71 -13.48 22.08
CA THR A 654 -4.73 -13.79 21.04
C THR A 654 -5.13 -14.96 20.12
N CYS A 655 -5.98 -15.87 20.59
CA CYS A 655 -6.43 -17.04 19.85
C CYS A 655 -7.63 -16.75 18.93
N ASP A 656 -7.94 -17.70 18.06
CA ASP A 656 -9.12 -17.66 17.20
C ASP A 656 -10.43 -17.75 17.99
N GLU A 657 -11.55 -17.48 17.32
CA GLU A 657 -12.88 -17.43 17.97
C GLU A 657 -13.29 -18.76 18.61
N THR A 658 -12.90 -19.89 18.02
CA THR A 658 -13.29 -21.22 18.51
C THR A 658 -12.59 -21.53 19.82
N VAL A 659 -11.27 -21.34 19.86
CA VAL A 659 -10.44 -21.53 21.04
C VAL A 659 -10.81 -20.52 22.12
N SER A 660 -11.07 -19.27 21.74
CA SER A 660 -11.47 -18.22 22.67
C SER A 660 -12.81 -18.53 23.34
N LEU A 661 -13.76 -19.13 22.63
CA LEU A 661 -15.05 -19.54 23.20
C LEU A 661 -14.87 -20.68 24.20
N ASP A 662 -14.09 -21.70 23.85
CA ASP A 662 -13.77 -22.84 24.72
C ASP A 662 -13.13 -22.35 26.04
N LEU A 663 -12.12 -21.46 25.94
CA LEU A 663 -11.43 -20.88 27.09
C LEU A 663 -12.36 -20.05 27.98
N LYS A 664 -13.25 -19.24 27.38
CA LYS A 664 -14.25 -18.46 28.12
C LYS A 664 -15.19 -19.37 28.90
N GLN A 665 -15.64 -20.47 28.29
CA GLN A 665 -16.53 -21.42 28.93
C GLN A 665 -15.84 -22.14 30.10
N GLN A 666 -14.60 -22.58 29.91
CA GLN A 666 -13.81 -23.24 30.95
C GLN A 666 -13.52 -22.31 32.13
N LEU A 667 -13.11 -21.07 31.86
CA LEU A 667 -12.91 -20.04 32.88
C LEU A 667 -14.20 -19.71 33.63
N LEU A 668 -15.33 -19.62 32.93
CA LEU A 668 -16.62 -19.34 33.57
C LEU A 668 -16.97 -20.43 34.60
N LEU A 669 -16.78 -21.70 34.26
CA LEU A 669 -17.04 -22.83 35.15
C LEU A 669 -16.08 -22.84 36.35
N LEU A 670 -14.77 -22.69 36.10
CA LEU A 670 -13.75 -22.70 37.15
C LEU A 670 -13.88 -21.52 38.11
N ASN A 671 -14.06 -20.31 37.59
CA ASN A 671 -14.26 -19.11 38.40
C ASN A 671 -15.59 -19.19 39.18
N GLY A 672 -16.60 -19.86 38.63
CA GLY A 672 -17.84 -20.17 39.34
C GLY A 672 -17.59 -21.04 40.57
N ARG A 673 -16.98 -22.21 40.38
CA ARG A 673 -16.60 -23.13 41.48
C ARG A 673 -15.73 -22.45 42.53
N TRP A 674 -14.68 -21.75 42.08
CA TRP A 674 -13.78 -21.01 42.97
C TRP A 674 -14.53 -19.99 43.81
N ARG A 675 -15.41 -19.18 43.22
CA ARG A 675 -16.17 -18.15 43.94
C ARG A 675 -17.06 -18.78 45.01
N ASP A 676 -17.77 -19.85 44.67
CA ASP A 676 -18.72 -20.50 45.56
C ASP A 676 -18.00 -21.17 46.75
N LEU A 677 -16.83 -21.76 46.52
CA LEU A 677 -15.95 -22.28 47.57
C LEU A 677 -15.33 -21.14 48.41
N PHE A 678 -14.76 -20.13 47.77
CA PHE A 678 -14.07 -19.02 48.43
C PHE A 678 -14.97 -18.25 49.40
N LEU A 679 -16.26 -18.08 49.06
CA LEU A 679 -17.24 -17.46 49.97
C LEU A 679 -17.33 -18.16 51.33
N GLN A 680 -17.14 -19.49 51.35
CA GLN A 680 -17.19 -20.30 52.56
C GLN A 680 -15.85 -20.30 53.32
N VAL A 681 -14.72 -20.17 52.63
CA VAL A 681 -13.38 -20.36 53.21
C VAL A 681 -12.56 -19.08 53.35
N LYS A 682 -13.09 -17.91 52.94
CA LYS A 682 -12.39 -16.61 52.99
C LYS A 682 -11.79 -16.24 54.34
N GLN A 683 -12.35 -16.75 55.44
CA GLN A 683 -11.85 -16.51 56.79
C GLN A 683 -10.43 -17.07 57.02
N TYR A 684 -10.05 -18.12 56.28
CA TYR A 684 -8.72 -18.73 56.40
C TYR A 684 -7.64 -17.98 55.60
N ALA A 685 -8.03 -17.06 54.71
CA ALA A 685 -7.09 -16.28 53.88
C ALA A 685 -6.12 -15.41 54.71
N HIS A 686 -6.49 -15.07 55.95
CA HIS A 686 -5.68 -14.27 56.89
C HIS A 686 -5.31 -15.07 58.15
N SER A 687 -5.43 -16.40 58.13
CA SER A 687 -5.24 -17.25 59.32
C SER A 687 -3.85 -17.05 59.95
N ASP A 688 -2.81 -16.96 59.12
CA ASP A 688 -1.43 -16.77 59.57
C ASP A 688 -1.19 -15.38 60.19
N GLU A 689 -1.83 -14.33 59.66
CA GLU A 689 -1.75 -12.97 60.23
C GLU A 689 -2.49 -12.87 61.56
N LEU A 690 -3.62 -13.55 61.68
CA LEU A 690 -4.45 -13.57 62.88
C LEU A 690 -3.77 -14.35 64.02
N GLU A 691 -3.10 -15.45 63.70
CA GLU A 691 -2.26 -16.18 64.66
C GLU A 691 -1.01 -15.39 65.07
N LYS A 692 -0.36 -14.70 64.13
CA LYS A 692 0.74 -13.79 64.43
C LYS A 692 0.30 -12.66 65.35
N TRP A 693 -0.83 -12.01 65.06
CA TRP A 693 -1.38 -10.93 65.87
C TRP A 693 -1.78 -11.40 67.28
N ARG A 694 -2.40 -12.59 67.40
CA ARG A 694 -2.69 -13.19 68.72
C ARG A 694 -1.41 -13.45 69.51
N LYS A 695 -0.36 -13.98 68.87
CA LYS A 695 0.92 -14.25 69.51
C LYS A 695 1.59 -12.96 69.98
N ASP A 696 1.56 -11.91 69.16
CA ASP A 696 2.15 -10.61 69.50
C ASP A 696 1.33 -9.87 70.57
N HIS A 697 0.00 -9.98 70.55
CA HIS A 697 -0.88 -9.48 71.60
C HIS A 697 -0.63 -10.18 72.95
N LEU A 698 -0.50 -11.52 72.95
CA LEU A 698 -0.16 -12.28 74.16
C LEU A 698 1.22 -11.89 74.73
N LYS A 699 2.22 -11.66 73.87
CA LYS A 699 3.52 -11.14 74.29
C LYS A 699 3.40 -9.74 74.90
N ALA A 700 2.62 -8.85 74.28
CA ALA A 700 2.41 -7.49 74.79
C ALA A 700 1.70 -7.49 76.16
N LEU A 701 0.67 -8.33 76.33
CA LEU A 701 0.00 -8.51 77.63
C LEU A 701 0.96 -9.03 78.71
N TRP A 702 1.85 -9.95 78.35
CA TRP A 702 2.84 -10.49 79.28
C TRP A 702 3.85 -9.40 79.70
N ALA A 703 4.36 -8.62 78.75
CA ALA A 703 5.25 -7.50 79.02
C ALA A 703 4.60 -6.41 79.89
N LEU A 704 3.34 -6.05 79.61
CA LEU A 704 2.59 -5.08 80.44
C LEU A 704 2.40 -5.59 81.88
N LYS A 705 2.14 -6.89 82.04
CA LYS A 705 2.00 -7.50 83.36
C LYS A 705 3.32 -7.46 84.14
N GLU A 706 4.43 -7.82 83.50
CA GLU A 706 5.76 -7.75 84.13
C GLU A 706 6.12 -6.32 84.56
N LEU A 707 5.77 -5.33 83.72
CA LEU A 707 5.98 -3.91 84.02
C LEU A 707 5.14 -3.45 85.22
N LEU A 708 3.87 -3.86 85.28
CA LEU A 708 2.98 -3.56 86.40
C LEU A 708 3.48 -4.20 87.71
N ASP A 709 3.84 -5.48 87.67
CA ASP A 709 4.39 -6.22 88.82
C ASP A 709 5.69 -5.55 89.33
N THR A 710 6.54 -5.07 88.40
CA THR A 710 7.78 -4.35 88.73
C THR A 710 7.50 -2.99 89.36
N ALA A 711 6.56 -2.23 88.81
CA ALA A 711 6.17 -0.92 89.34
C ALA A 711 5.54 -1.05 90.74
N GLU A 712 4.69 -2.05 90.96
CA GLU A 712 4.07 -2.35 92.25
C GLU A 712 5.11 -2.77 93.29
N ALA A 713 6.07 -3.62 92.92
CA ALA A 713 7.19 -4.01 93.80
C ALA A 713 8.06 -2.80 94.19
N LYS A 714 8.30 -1.87 93.26
CA LYS A 714 9.08 -0.65 93.51
C LYS A 714 8.31 0.35 94.39
N LEU A 715 7.02 0.57 94.14
CA LEU A 715 6.17 1.46 94.95
C LEU A 715 6.03 0.98 96.40
N ASN A 716 5.96 -0.34 96.60
CA ASN A 716 5.81 -0.95 97.92
C ASN A 716 7.15 -1.24 98.62
N ALA A 717 8.29 -0.90 97.99
CA ALA A 717 9.60 -1.12 98.58
C ALA A 717 9.84 -0.16 99.77
N PRO A 718 10.29 -0.66 100.93
CA PRO A 718 10.57 0.19 102.08
C PRO A 718 11.78 1.11 101.81
N VAL A 719 11.59 2.42 101.97
CA VAL A 719 12.65 3.43 101.79
C VAL A 719 13.16 3.90 103.15
N GLN A 720 14.47 3.83 103.37
CA GLN A 720 15.07 4.42 104.57
C GLN A 720 14.96 5.95 104.54
N VAL A 721 14.64 6.58 105.68
CA VAL A 721 14.41 8.03 105.77
C VAL A 721 15.76 8.77 105.87
N SER A 722 16.46 8.89 104.75
CA SER A 722 17.63 9.75 104.58
C SER A 722 17.52 10.51 103.26
N PHE A 723 18.10 11.71 103.16
CA PHE A 723 17.99 12.54 101.95
C PHE A 723 18.53 11.82 100.69
N LEU A 724 19.64 11.10 100.82
CA LEU A 724 20.25 10.34 99.71
C LEU A 724 19.38 9.17 99.25
N SER A 725 18.76 8.43 100.17
CA SER A 725 17.89 7.29 99.85
C SER A 725 16.56 7.70 99.26
N VAL A 726 15.95 8.79 99.75
CA VAL A 726 14.71 9.35 99.17
C VAL A 726 14.97 9.90 97.76
N ARG A 727 16.10 10.59 97.55
CA ARG A 727 16.48 11.10 96.22
C ARG A 727 16.73 9.97 95.22
N ALA A 728 17.43 8.91 95.63
CA ALA A 728 17.67 7.74 94.78
C ALA A 728 16.37 7.01 94.44
N PHE A 729 15.45 6.86 95.41
CA PHE A 729 14.13 6.27 95.17
C PHE A 729 13.29 7.08 94.19
N LEU A 730 13.24 8.42 94.34
CA LEU A 730 12.51 9.28 93.41
C LEU A 730 13.06 9.20 91.98
N GLN A 731 14.39 9.14 91.84
CA GLN A 731 15.04 9.01 90.54
C GLN A 731 14.76 7.65 89.89
N ASP A 732 14.69 6.57 90.67
CA ASP A 732 14.35 5.22 90.19
C ASP A 732 12.86 5.10 89.80
N VAL A 733 11.97 5.74 90.55
CA VAL A 733 10.54 5.86 90.21
C VAL A 733 10.36 6.68 88.94
N GLU A 734 11.09 7.78 88.77
CA GLU A 734 11.03 8.64 87.58
C GLU A 734 11.47 7.88 86.32
N VAL A 735 12.55 7.09 86.40
CA VAL A 735 13.01 6.21 85.30
C VAL A 735 11.99 5.11 84.97
N THR A 736 11.33 4.56 85.99
CA THR A 736 10.28 3.54 85.81
C THR A 736 9.05 4.15 85.10
N ILE A 737 8.62 5.35 85.51
CA ILE A 737 7.53 6.10 84.86
C ILE A 737 7.90 6.47 83.42
N PHE A 738 9.14 6.87 83.17
CA PHE A 738 9.61 7.20 81.82
C PHE A 738 9.60 5.97 80.90
N SER A 739 9.95 4.79 81.42
CA SER A 739 9.90 3.54 80.66
C SER A 739 8.46 3.10 80.35
N ILE A 740 7.49 3.41 81.22
CA ILE A 740 6.05 3.21 80.99
C ILE A 740 5.52 4.12 79.87
N PHE A 741 6.01 5.36 79.78
CA PHE A 741 5.55 6.32 78.77
C PHE A 741 6.12 6.06 77.35
N ILE A 742 7.22 5.32 77.24
CA ILE A 742 7.91 5.03 75.98
C ILE A 742 7.53 3.66 75.38
N SER A 743 7.04 2.73 76.21
CA SER A 743 6.57 1.39 75.79
C SER A 743 5.10 1.41 75.40
#